data_AF-A0A202DDU3-F1
#
_entry.id   AF-A0A202DDU3-F1
#
_cell.length_a   1.000
_cell.length_b   1.000
_cell.length_c   1.000
_cell.angle_alpha   90.00
_cell.angle_beta   90.00
_cell.angle_gamma   90.00
#
_symmetry.space_group_name_H-M   'P 1'
#
loop_
_entity.id
_entity.type
_entity.pdbx_description
1 polymer ?
#
loop_
_entity_poly.entity_id
_entity_poly.type
_entity_poly.pdbx_seq_one_letter_code
_entity_poly.pdbx_strand_id
1 'polypeptide(L)'
;MIQRRNFTPAVYTAFVLAALVTVLPFTCKAASDDGSTLYYSANALYNQKLYALAVGEYKVFMEKHPEHAKIKDAHYGLALCYFSLGKHAEAEPELKTVIEYGTLGNTNQLHLMLGQCQLKLNKAAEAEESFTVVTSAAEPGPFAPIALAGLAETQFRQKKWDATVKTTDRIVASEPSQTMLIRGLYQGGYARHQMKKYKEAIPVLEKLLETKAAESLKLQTSFILAECCRETGDLEKAAKNYAAAIELEGSKHEVLYRLGFVRFMQKDYPGAVSALEQSLKVKPNSSFAANARIYIARALIKQKEYAKTIELLKPAEGAEEPNDETSLWLARAYTFQKNPVQAAKVLSSALERYPESKLSRELKFDLANAQIANSNFKPAGDLLSTLLNDPKWEQKTDATRLYAVCLHKTGDYTKSLAMADNFLRSAKNDSSIPDITFLKAENLYLLEKLDQALPVYKSFISKHPSHSNVDSATLRMAQVHYRKNQWSKALSLATPLAEKKPSGKVFSDLEFLIGDCMFRMEKWDEAIASLTAFLTKHPSGDPRIDTALVELGVAEVRKGNSEKAMTHFSKLVENHAKSPHCAVAYAELGRINYEAGENEPARAALEKCLELFPEGAQVPKATYYLGWIALKEKNDAEALKQFQALVTAHPGHKLSSDASLQLGLLQLGAKKYVEAKATLKAFLTKNPKHAEAVAATYTLGVASARSGDKNTAVAQFRQVATKHPKSEYADRALYELAWCYKEMKNKNEATKAYESLLENYPTSKLTTRVRVELAELTFDAKDYEKVIAELETTLEDLKDKNLREQTLYRLGTAYFNKGVFAKSAKTFEDLIAEFENSKLIVSATYQAGESRLKLGETEAARGHFLAVTKLKPDADIMESSLMRLGETESLTKRWEEASGSYGAFLKKFPKSKWITRARFGYAFALEKQGKHEDALAEYRKVLAGNKKDELSVRSQFQIGECLFALKKYDDAIKELVRVTVNYGDKEWSAKALLETGRILETKGEKAMAIDQFRKVVEKYPDHNVAVVAKQRIDALRRNK
;
A
#
# COMPACT_ATOMS: atom_id res chain seq x y z
N MET A 1 -30.53 -15.16 -38.89
CA MET A 1 -30.87 -13.72 -38.93
C MET A 1 -32.26 -13.55 -38.33
N ILE A 2 -32.42 -12.56 -37.46
CA ILE A 2 -33.64 -11.93 -36.89
C ILE A 2 -33.32 -11.58 -35.42
N GLN A 3 -33.49 -10.29 -35.05
CA GLN A 3 -33.29 -9.63 -33.73
C GLN A 3 -31.98 -8.85 -33.47
N ARG A 4 -31.83 -7.71 -34.16
CA ARG A 4 -31.33 -6.45 -33.55
C ARG A 4 -32.39 -5.38 -33.80
N ARG A 5 -33.07 -4.90 -32.76
CA ARG A 5 -33.71 -3.57 -32.69
C ARG A 5 -34.00 -3.25 -31.21
N ASN A 6 -33.43 -2.15 -30.74
CA ASN A 6 -33.35 -1.68 -29.35
C ASN A 6 -34.65 -1.03 -28.84
N PHE A 7 -34.87 -1.05 -27.52
CA PHE A 7 -35.78 -0.16 -26.77
C PHE A 7 -35.07 0.35 -25.51
N THR A 8 -35.10 1.67 -25.23
CA THR A 8 -34.45 2.40 -24.11
C THR A 8 -35.47 3.05 -23.14
N PRO A 9 -35.20 3.19 -21.81
CA PRO A 9 -36.02 4.00 -20.90
C PRO A 9 -35.26 5.02 -20.02
N ALA A 10 -35.71 6.29 -19.95
CA ALA A 10 -35.04 7.42 -19.28
C ALA A 10 -35.86 8.21 -18.23
N VAL A 11 -36.99 7.72 -17.71
CA VAL A 11 -37.98 8.58 -17.01
C VAL A 11 -38.08 8.42 -15.47
N TYR A 12 -37.33 7.51 -14.83
CA TYR A 12 -37.53 7.19 -13.40
C TYR A 12 -36.60 7.88 -12.36
N THR A 13 -35.63 8.71 -12.76
CA THR A 13 -34.52 9.13 -11.86
C THR A 13 -34.75 10.37 -10.98
N ALA A 14 -35.78 11.20 -11.18
CA ALA A 14 -35.87 12.51 -10.52
C ALA A 14 -36.66 12.54 -9.18
N PHE A 15 -37.55 11.58 -8.92
CA PHE A 15 -38.51 11.66 -7.81
C PHE A 15 -38.04 11.04 -6.47
N VAL A 16 -36.87 10.40 -6.42
CA VAL A 16 -36.42 9.58 -5.27
C VAL A 16 -35.45 10.31 -4.33
N LEU A 17 -34.80 11.40 -4.76
CA LEU A 17 -33.74 12.08 -3.99
C LEU A 17 -34.24 12.84 -2.73
N ALA A 18 -35.52 13.22 -2.65
CA ALA A 18 -36.01 14.09 -1.58
C ALA A 18 -36.47 13.37 -0.29
N ALA A 19 -36.71 12.05 -0.33
CA ALA A 19 -37.25 11.29 0.80
C ALA A 19 -36.20 10.57 1.67
N LEU A 20 -34.91 10.77 1.38
CA LEU A 20 -33.81 9.95 1.89
C LEU A 20 -32.91 10.67 2.93
N VAL A 21 -33.21 11.88 3.39
CA VAL A 21 -32.41 12.53 4.45
C VAL A 21 -33.25 12.74 5.70
N THR A 22 -33.36 11.71 6.55
CA THR A 22 -33.87 11.89 7.93
C THR A 22 -32.79 12.53 8.78
N VAL A 23 -33.01 13.79 9.15
CA VAL A 23 -32.11 14.64 9.96
C VAL A 23 -32.02 14.09 11.38
N LEU A 24 -30.85 13.60 11.81
CA LEU A 24 -30.54 13.48 13.23
C LEU A 24 -30.17 14.88 13.76
N PRO A 25 -30.93 15.46 14.72
CA PRO A 25 -30.59 16.76 15.29
C PRO A 25 -29.40 16.59 16.23
N PHE A 26 -28.19 16.96 15.78
CA PHE A 26 -27.04 17.01 16.66
C PHE A 26 -27.18 18.22 17.60
N THR A 27 -27.47 17.96 18.87
CA THR A 27 -27.59 18.99 19.91
C THR A 27 -26.28 19.77 20.05
N CYS A 28 -26.35 21.10 19.91
CA CYS A 28 -25.23 22.02 20.06
C CYS A 28 -24.81 22.08 21.54
N LYS A 29 -23.91 21.19 21.94
CA LYS A 29 -23.21 21.28 23.23
C LYS A 29 -22.03 22.25 23.03
N ALA A 30 -21.85 23.22 23.92
CA ALA A 30 -20.77 24.20 23.83
C ALA A 30 -19.43 23.47 23.59
N ALA A 31 -18.76 23.79 22.48
CA ALA A 31 -17.53 23.10 22.08
C ALA A 31 -16.45 23.25 23.15
N SER A 32 -15.89 22.12 23.59
CA SER A 32 -14.83 22.05 24.60
C SER A 32 -13.42 21.99 23.99
N ASP A 33 -13.30 21.83 22.67
CA ASP A 33 -12.04 21.73 21.93
C ASP A 33 -12.17 22.25 20.47
N ASP A 34 -11.03 22.45 19.80
CA ASP A 34 -10.95 23.03 18.46
C ASP A 34 -11.51 22.11 17.35
N GLY A 35 -11.35 20.79 17.47
CA GLY A 35 -11.87 19.80 16.51
C GLY A 35 -13.38 19.70 16.58
N SER A 36 -13.93 19.72 17.79
CA SER A 36 -15.34 19.91 18.07
C SER A 36 -15.82 21.24 17.49
N THR A 37 -15.06 22.34 17.65
CA THR A 37 -15.41 23.66 17.10
C THR A 37 -15.49 23.63 15.57
N LEU A 38 -14.53 23.02 14.88
CA LEU A 38 -14.52 22.89 13.43
C LEU A 38 -15.63 21.95 12.92
N TYR A 39 -15.83 20.80 13.57
CA TYR A 39 -16.91 19.88 13.22
C TYR A 39 -18.29 20.52 13.42
N TYR A 40 -18.52 21.18 14.57
CA TYR A 40 -19.79 21.87 14.82
C TYR A 40 -19.97 23.08 13.92
N SER A 41 -18.89 23.76 13.51
CA SER A 41 -18.94 24.79 12.47
C SER A 41 -19.33 24.20 11.10
N ALA A 42 -18.70 23.10 10.67
CA ALA A 42 -19.03 22.40 9.42
C ALA A 42 -20.47 21.89 9.40
N ASN A 43 -20.93 21.35 10.53
CA ASN A 43 -22.29 20.88 10.69
C ASN A 43 -23.29 22.05 10.78
N ALA A 44 -22.91 23.16 11.42
CA ALA A 44 -23.70 24.39 11.38
C ALA A 44 -23.87 24.89 9.95
N LEU A 45 -22.84 24.79 9.10
CA LEU A 45 -22.92 25.12 7.67
C LEU A 45 -23.80 24.11 6.90
N TYR A 46 -23.65 22.80 7.12
CA TYR A 46 -24.50 21.76 6.51
C TYR A 46 -25.99 21.96 6.86
N ASN A 47 -26.29 22.21 8.14
CA ASN A 47 -27.66 22.49 8.61
C ASN A 47 -28.20 23.82 8.04
N GLN A 48 -27.31 24.73 7.67
CA GLN A 48 -27.63 25.95 6.93
C GLN A 48 -27.68 25.72 5.40
N LYS A 49 -27.63 24.47 4.93
CA LYS A 49 -27.64 24.02 3.51
C LYS A 49 -26.49 24.55 2.66
N LEU A 50 -25.42 25.02 3.30
CA LEU A 50 -24.20 25.50 2.66
C LEU A 50 -23.30 24.31 2.30
N TYR A 51 -23.80 23.36 1.50
CA TYR A 51 -23.15 22.05 1.29
C TYR A 51 -21.73 22.15 0.73
N ALA A 52 -21.44 23.13 -0.14
CA ALA A 52 -20.10 23.33 -0.67
C ALA A 52 -19.10 23.81 0.40
N LEU A 53 -19.50 24.78 1.24
CA LEU A 53 -18.67 25.24 2.36
C LEU A 53 -18.55 24.17 3.45
N ALA A 54 -19.63 23.42 3.69
CA ALA A 54 -19.64 22.30 4.63
C ALA A 54 -18.71 21.18 4.17
N VAL A 55 -18.67 20.82 2.87
CA VAL A 55 -17.69 19.86 2.33
C VAL A 55 -16.26 20.34 2.60
N GLY A 56 -15.97 21.63 2.38
CA GLY A 56 -14.66 22.21 2.67
C GLY A 56 -14.28 22.09 4.15
N GLU A 57 -15.16 22.50 5.06
CA GLU A 57 -14.89 22.44 6.50
C GLU A 57 -14.88 20.99 7.03
N TYR A 58 -15.71 20.08 6.50
CA TYR A 58 -15.65 18.65 6.87
C TYR A 58 -14.34 18.02 6.43
N LYS A 59 -13.84 18.33 5.22
CA LYS A 59 -12.53 17.88 4.78
C LYS A 59 -11.43 18.44 5.65
N VAL A 60 -11.44 19.74 5.93
CA VAL A 60 -10.45 20.36 6.83
C VAL A 60 -10.51 19.74 8.22
N PHE A 61 -11.71 19.46 8.75
CA PHE A 61 -11.88 18.75 10.01
C PHE A 61 -11.31 17.33 9.95
N MET A 62 -11.62 16.57 8.90
CA MET A 62 -11.15 15.19 8.73
C MET A 62 -9.64 15.11 8.54
N GLU A 63 -9.07 16.04 7.78
CA GLU A 63 -7.63 16.15 7.54
C GLU A 63 -6.89 16.56 8.82
N LYS A 64 -7.43 17.50 9.58
CA LYS A 64 -6.77 17.99 10.81
C LYS A 64 -6.99 17.07 12.01
N HIS A 65 -8.08 16.31 12.05
CA HIS A 65 -8.47 15.51 13.21
C HIS A 65 -8.92 14.08 12.84
N PRO A 66 -8.08 13.29 12.13
CA PRO A 66 -8.46 11.99 11.53
C PRO A 66 -8.81 10.88 12.53
N GLU A 67 -8.43 11.04 13.80
CA GLU A 67 -8.76 10.09 14.89
C GLU A 67 -9.83 10.64 15.84
N HIS A 68 -10.43 11.77 15.53
CA HIS A 68 -11.46 12.37 16.37
C HIS A 68 -12.69 11.47 16.43
N ALA A 69 -13.36 11.44 17.59
CA ALA A 69 -14.57 10.65 17.80
C ALA A 69 -15.69 10.95 16.76
N LYS A 70 -15.61 12.11 16.10
CA LYS A 70 -16.56 12.58 15.07
C LYS A 70 -16.18 12.24 13.63
N ILE A 71 -15.15 11.43 13.39
CA ILE A 71 -14.72 11.11 12.02
C ILE A 71 -15.72 10.24 11.27
N LYS A 72 -16.33 9.25 11.94
CA LYS A 72 -17.40 8.46 11.34
C LYS A 72 -18.61 9.34 10.98
N ASP A 73 -18.94 10.28 11.86
CA ASP A 73 -19.99 11.28 11.63
C ASP A 73 -19.63 12.22 10.45
N ALA A 74 -18.35 12.53 10.26
CA ALA A 74 -17.87 13.36 9.16
C ALA A 74 -17.88 12.62 7.80
N HIS A 75 -17.47 11.35 7.75
CA HIS A 75 -17.62 10.50 6.55
C HIS A 75 -19.08 10.39 6.12
N TYR A 76 -19.99 10.18 7.08
CA TYR A 76 -21.42 10.18 6.81
C TYR A 76 -21.92 11.52 6.25
N GLY A 77 -21.54 12.63 6.90
CA GLY A 77 -21.84 13.99 6.41
C GLY A 77 -21.31 14.24 5.00
N LEU A 78 -20.11 13.73 4.69
CA LEU A 78 -19.46 13.87 3.39
C LEU A 78 -20.13 13.03 2.28
N ALA A 79 -20.47 11.76 2.56
CA ALA A 79 -21.19 10.88 1.62
C ALA A 79 -22.53 11.48 1.19
N LEU A 80 -23.27 12.02 2.16
CA LEU A 80 -24.54 12.70 1.89
C LEU A 80 -24.33 13.98 1.08
N CYS A 81 -23.29 14.76 1.36
CA CYS A 81 -22.94 15.93 0.55
C CYS A 81 -22.63 15.52 -0.90
N TYR A 82 -21.83 14.47 -1.14
CA TYR A 82 -21.49 14.04 -2.51
C TYR A 82 -22.65 13.45 -3.29
N PHE A 83 -23.49 12.61 -2.67
CA PHE A 83 -24.69 12.09 -3.32
C PHE A 83 -25.66 13.23 -3.68
N SER A 84 -25.82 14.21 -2.79
CA SER A 84 -26.65 15.41 -3.04
C SER A 84 -26.09 16.30 -4.15
N LEU A 85 -24.79 16.19 -4.44
CA LEU A 85 -24.11 16.87 -5.54
C LEU A 85 -24.04 16.03 -6.84
N GLY A 86 -24.60 14.81 -6.88
CA GLY A 86 -24.62 13.93 -8.07
C GLY A 86 -23.29 13.23 -8.39
N LYS A 87 -22.35 13.23 -7.45
CA LYS A 87 -20.99 12.70 -7.62
C LYS A 87 -20.95 11.19 -7.30
N HIS A 88 -21.52 10.36 -8.19
CA HIS A 88 -21.73 8.93 -7.97
C HIS A 88 -20.44 8.11 -7.79
N ALA A 89 -19.32 8.54 -8.39
CA ALA A 89 -18.03 7.86 -8.27
C ALA A 89 -17.34 8.14 -6.92
N GLU A 90 -17.47 9.36 -6.39
CA GLU A 90 -16.97 9.75 -5.07
C GLU A 90 -17.90 9.30 -3.94
N ALA A 91 -19.20 9.16 -4.21
CA ALA A 91 -20.18 8.66 -3.24
C ALA A 91 -20.09 7.14 -3.02
N GLU A 92 -19.80 6.34 -4.07
CA GLU A 92 -19.69 4.88 -3.94
C GLU A 92 -18.72 4.43 -2.81
N PRO A 93 -17.46 4.92 -2.73
CA PRO A 93 -16.54 4.49 -1.67
C PRO A 93 -16.94 5.00 -0.28
N GLU A 94 -17.39 6.26 -0.16
CA GLU A 94 -17.83 6.79 1.14
C GLU A 94 -19.09 6.06 1.66
N LEU A 95 -20.02 5.68 0.77
CA LEU A 95 -21.20 4.88 1.13
C LEU A 95 -20.80 3.46 1.57
N LYS A 96 -19.81 2.84 0.90
CA LYS A 96 -19.27 1.55 1.34
C LYS A 96 -18.64 1.66 2.72
N THR A 97 -17.79 2.65 2.94
CA THR A 97 -17.15 2.90 4.26
C THR A 97 -18.19 3.12 5.36
N VAL A 98 -19.26 3.89 5.09
CA VAL A 98 -20.35 4.10 6.05
C VAL A 98 -21.12 2.80 6.33
N ILE A 99 -21.44 2.02 5.31
CA ILE A 99 -22.12 0.70 5.46
C ILE A 99 -21.25 -0.24 6.29
N GLU A 100 -19.93 -0.25 6.08
CA GLU A 100 -18.97 -1.08 6.81
C GLU A 100 -18.86 -0.71 8.29
N TYR A 101 -18.97 0.58 8.66
CA TYR A 101 -18.99 0.99 10.07
C TYR A 101 -20.24 0.52 10.84
N GLY A 102 -21.31 0.12 10.14
CA GLY A 102 -22.46 -0.62 10.67
C GLY A 102 -23.32 0.09 11.70
N THR A 103 -23.06 1.37 12.01
CA THR A 103 -23.68 2.07 13.14
C THR A 103 -24.29 3.45 12.80
N LEU A 104 -24.33 3.84 11.51
CA LEU A 104 -24.82 5.15 11.04
C LEU A 104 -25.76 5.01 9.80
N GLY A 105 -27.06 5.32 9.92
CA GLY A 105 -28.04 5.43 8.80
C GLY A 105 -29.00 4.22 8.55
N ASN A 106 -29.88 4.29 7.51
CA ASN A 106 -30.83 3.22 7.11
C ASN A 106 -30.30 2.34 5.95
N THR A 107 -30.19 1.04 6.19
CA THR A 107 -29.54 0.07 5.30
C THR A 107 -30.22 -0.16 3.94
N ASN A 108 -31.54 -0.36 3.86
CA ASN A 108 -32.25 -0.62 2.59
C ASN A 108 -32.13 0.57 1.63
N GLN A 109 -32.15 1.76 2.21
CA GLN A 109 -31.96 2.99 1.47
C GLN A 109 -30.52 3.10 0.94
N LEU A 110 -29.51 2.79 1.77
CA LEU A 110 -28.11 2.82 1.35
C LEU A 110 -27.84 1.79 0.22
N HIS A 111 -28.48 0.61 0.26
CA HIS A 111 -28.37 -0.42 -0.80
C HIS A 111 -29.13 -0.09 -2.09
N LEU A 112 -30.31 0.51 -2.03
CA LEU A 112 -31.00 1.00 -3.22
C LEU A 112 -30.17 2.10 -3.92
N MET A 113 -29.63 3.04 -3.13
CA MET A 113 -28.72 4.08 -3.63
C MET A 113 -27.47 3.46 -4.29
N LEU A 114 -26.95 2.37 -3.72
CA LEU A 114 -25.83 1.62 -4.29
C LEU A 114 -26.20 0.87 -5.59
N GLY A 115 -27.31 0.12 -5.64
CA GLY A 115 -27.74 -0.65 -6.82
C GLY A 115 -28.08 0.20 -8.04
N GLN A 116 -28.57 1.41 -7.81
CA GLN A 116 -28.79 2.41 -8.85
C GLN A 116 -27.48 2.99 -9.35
N CYS A 117 -26.56 3.36 -8.46
CA CYS A 117 -25.20 3.75 -8.84
C CYS A 117 -24.56 2.62 -9.69
N GLN A 118 -24.75 1.35 -9.33
CA GLN A 118 -24.20 0.19 -10.03
C GLN A 118 -24.82 -0.08 -11.41
N LEU A 119 -26.15 -0.12 -11.58
CA LEU A 119 -26.77 -0.31 -12.90
C LEU A 119 -26.40 0.82 -13.87
N LYS A 120 -26.22 2.05 -13.35
CA LYS A 120 -25.73 3.21 -14.13
C LYS A 120 -24.24 3.11 -14.47
N LEU A 121 -23.46 2.50 -13.59
CA LEU A 121 -22.08 2.08 -13.87
C LEU A 121 -22.01 0.77 -14.68
N ASN A 122 -23.15 0.29 -15.22
CA ASN A 122 -23.31 -0.92 -16.04
C ASN A 122 -22.94 -2.24 -15.33
N LYS A 123 -23.05 -2.26 -14.01
CA LYS A 123 -22.77 -3.42 -13.15
C LYS A 123 -24.06 -4.23 -12.91
N ALA A 124 -24.60 -4.87 -13.96
CA ALA A 124 -25.96 -5.48 -14.00
C ALA A 124 -26.21 -6.60 -12.95
N ALA A 125 -25.16 -7.25 -12.48
CA ALA A 125 -25.26 -8.31 -11.48
C ALA A 125 -25.19 -7.77 -10.05
N GLU A 126 -24.28 -6.83 -9.77
CA GLU A 126 -24.27 -6.09 -8.49
C GLU A 126 -25.57 -5.29 -8.32
N ALA A 127 -26.14 -4.86 -9.45
CA ALA A 127 -27.47 -4.29 -9.51
C ALA A 127 -28.57 -5.33 -9.27
N GLU A 128 -28.55 -6.50 -9.92
CA GLU A 128 -29.49 -7.60 -9.62
C GLU A 128 -29.43 -7.99 -8.13
N GLU A 129 -28.25 -8.01 -7.51
CA GLU A 129 -28.06 -8.32 -6.09
C GLU A 129 -28.61 -7.21 -5.20
N SER A 130 -28.21 -5.97 -5.44
CA SER A 130 -28.75 -4.82 -4.72
C SER A 130 -30.28 -4.71 -4.88
N PHE A 131 -30.87 -5.02 -6.04
CA PHE A 131 -32.33 -5.05 -6.28
C PHE A 131 -33.01 -6.29 -5.70
N THR A 132 -32.30 -7.40 -5.62
CA THR A 132 -32.79 -8.61 -4.95
C THR A 132 -32.85 -8.38 -3.45
N VAL A 133 -31.82 -7.80 -2.83
CA VAL A 133 -31.82 -7.39 -1.41
C VAL A 133 -33.05 -6.53 -1.10
N VAL A 134 -33.49 -5.69 -2.04
CA VAL A 134 -34.72 -4.88 -1.90
C VAL A 134 -36.01 -5.68 -2.15
N THR A 135 -36.13 -6.44 -3.25
CA THR A 135 -37.37 -7.21 -3.58
C THR A 135 -37.64 -8.40 -2.67
N SER A 136 -36.63 -8.81 -1.90
CA SER A 136 -36.70 -9.94 -0.96
C SER A 136 -36.61 -9.54 0.52
N ALA A 137 -36.45 -8.25 0.84
CA ALA A 137 -36.45 -7.79 2.23
C ALA A 137 -37.77 -8.11 2.95
N ALA A 138 -37.71 -8.42 4.25
CA ALA A 138 -38.89 -8.79 5.05
C ALA A 138 -39.94 -7.66 5.09
N GLU A 139 -39.48 -6.41 5.12
CA GLU A 139 -40.28 -5.22 4.83
C GLU A 139 -39.66 -4.51 3.61
N PRO A 140 -40.07 -4.86 2.36
CA PRO A 140 -39.50 -4.29 1.13
C PRO A 140 -39.73 -2.78 1.00
N GLY A 141 -40.69 -2.28 1.77
CA GLY A 141 -41.10 -0.89 1.76
C GLY A 141 -41.57 -0.43 0.38
N PRO A 142 -41.59 0.89 0.13
CA PRO A 142 -42.10 1.47 -1.12
C PRO A 142 -41.23 1.22 -2.37
N PHE A 143 -40.21 0.36 -2.30
CA PHE A 143 -39.16 0.26 -3.32
C PHE A 143 -39.25 -0.99 -4.26
N ALA A 144 -40.30 -1.85 -4.22
CA ALA A 144 -40.32 -3.21 -4.82
C ALA A 144 -40.83 -3.44 -6.28
N PRO A 145 -41.99 -2.93 -6.79
CA PRO A 145 -42.45 -3.20 -8.17
C PRO A 145 -41.51 -2.68 -9.26
N ILE A 146 -40.84 -1.57 -8.95
CA ILE A 146 -39.81 -0.94 -9.80
C ILE A 146 -38.64 -1.91 -10.01
N ALA A 147 -38.38 -2.77 -9.03
CA ALA A 147 -37.39 -3.82 -9.16
C ALA A 147 -37.89 -5.12 -9.89
N LEU A 148 -39.20 -5.31 -10.20
CA LEU A 148 -39.80 -6.54 -10.81
C LEU A 148 -39.94 -6.52 -12.35
N ALA A 149 -40.27 -5.38 -12.94
CA ALA A 149 -40.14 -5.19 -14.39
C ALA A 149 -38.65 -5.06 -14.76
N GLY A 150 -37.88 -4.38 -13.89
CA GLY A 150 -36.42 -4.46 -13.82
C GLY A 150 -35.89 -5.88 -13.59
N LEU A 151 -36.79 -6.86 -13.37
CA LEU A 151 -36.51 -8.28 -13.31
C LEU A 151 -36.98 -9.07 -14.56
N ALA A 152 -38.20 -8.97 -15.11
CA ALA A 152 -38.69 -9.81 -16.25
C ALA A 152 -38.06 -9.50 -17.63
N GLU A 153 -37.79 -8.22 -17.87
CA GLU A 153 -37.05 -7.80 -19.06
C GLU A 153 -35.59 -8.21 -18.93
N THR A 154 -35.08 -8.01 -17.72
CA THR A 154 -33.83 -8.61 -17.28
C THR A 154 -33.93 -10.12 -17.59
N GLN A 155 -35.04 -10.85 -17.36
CA GLN A 155 -35.26 -12.30 -17.64
C GLN A 155 -35.48 -12.76 -19.12
N PHE A 156 -36.29 -12.13 -19.99
CA PHE A 156 -36.49 -12.53 -21.41
C PHE A 156 -35.32 -12.10 -22.31
N ARG A 157 -34.71 -10.95 -22.01
CA ARG A 157 -33.39 -10.61 -22.57
C ARG A 157 -32.35 -11.60 -22.10
N GLN A 158 -32.51 -12.08 -20.87
CA GLN A 158 -31.81 -13.25 -20.38
C GLN A 158 -32.37 -14.60 -20.91
N LYS A 159 -33.30 -14.65 -21.88
CA LYS A 159 -33.86 -15.86 -22.57
C LYS A 159 -34.37 -16.97 -21.65
N LYS A 160 -34.98 -16.63 -20.53
CA LYS A 160 -35.39 -17.62 -19.53
C LYS A 160 -36.66 -18.38 -19.97
N TRP A 161 -36.67 -19.21 -21.04
CA TRP A 161 -37.90 -19.78 -21.67
C TRP A 161 -38.97 -20.32 -20.74
N ASP A 162 -38.63 -20.87 -19.58
CA ASP A 162 -39.61 -21.33 -18.59
C ASP A 162 -40.02 -20.25 -17.56
N ALA A 163 -39.16 -19.30 -17.15
CA ALA A 163 -39.56 -18.09 -16.41
C ALA A 163 -40.10 -17.01 -17.35
N THR A 164 -39.85 -17.15 -18.64
CA THR A 164 -40.54 -16.50 -19.73
C THR A 164 -41.88 -17.18 -19.72
N VAL A 165 -42.02 -18.47 -20.00
CA VAL A 165 -43.32 -19.15 -19.89
C VAL A 165 -44.03 -18.81 -18.57
N LYS A 166 -43.40 -18.80 -17.38
CA LYS A 166 -44.03 -18.49 -16.07
C LYS A 166 -44.19 -17.02 -15.72
N THR A 167 -43.23 -16.14 -15.97
CA THR A 167 -43.41 -14.68 -15.81
C THR A 167 -44.31 -14.17 -16.94
N THR A 168 -44.33 -14.78 -18.14
CA THR A 168 -45.29 -14.56 -19.26
C THR A 168 -46.64 -15.16 -18.97
N ASP A 169 -46.72 -16.25 -18.21
CA ASP A 169 -47.98 -16.81 -17.74
C ASP A 169 -48.48 -15.98 -16.56
N ARG A 170 -47.62 -15.50 -15.63
CA ARG A 170 -47.94 -14.51 -14.57
C ARG A 170 -48.32 -13.16 -15.17
N ILE A 171 -47.76 -12.83 -16.33
CA ILE A 171 -48.13 -11.66 -17.14
C ILE A 171 -49.48 -11.92 -17.83
N VAL A 172 -49.66 -13.02 -18.60
CA VAL A 172 -50.94 -13.45 -19.23
C VAL A 172 -52.04 -13.58 -18.16
N ALA A 173 -51.66 -13.73 -16.88
CA ALA A 173 -52.54 -13.77 -15.72
C ALA A 173 -52.67 -12.49 -14.85
N SER A 174 -51.76 -11.48 -14.86
CA SER A 174 -51.79 -10.29 -13.96
C SER A 174 -52.54 -9.07 -14.54
N GLU A 175 -53.59 -9.31 -15.34
CA GLU A 175 -54.29 -8.33 -16.18
C GLU A 175 -53.36 -7.43 -17.04
N PRO A 176 -52.73 -8.02 -18.07
CA PRO A 176 -51.80 -7.33 -18.95
C PRO A 176 -52.48 -6.65 -20.15
N SER A 177 -51.74 -5.87 -20.94
CA SER A 177 -52.21 -5.28 -22.22
C SER A 177 -52.12 -6.26 -23.43
N GLN A 178 -52.91 -6.16 -24.54
CA GLN A 178 -52.95 -7.09 -25.73
C GLN A 178 -51.59 -7.33 -26.41
N THR A 179 -50.72 -6.32 -26.34
CA THR A 179 -49.33 -6.42 -26.80
C THR A 179 -48.53 -7.48 -26.01
N MET A 180 -49.00 -7.88 -24.82
CA MET A 180 -48.51 -9.05 -24.10
C MET A 180 -49.09 -10.43 -24.58
N LEU A 181 -50.16 -10.61 -25.41
CA LEU A 181 -50.87 -11.93 -25.68
C LEU A 181 -50.61 -12.72 -27.00
N ILE A 182 -50.72 -12.14 -28.22
CA ILE A 182 -50.25 -12.83 -29.46
C ILE A 182 -48.75 -13.10 -29.34
N ARG A 183 -48.11 -12.15 -28.65
CA ARG A 183 -46.76 -12.29 -28.13
C ARG A 183 -46.64 -13.55 -27.25
N GLY A 184 -47.68 -14.04 -26.59
CA GLY A 184 -47.75 -15.34 -25.91
C GLY A 184 -47.88 -16.63 -26.77
N LEU A 185 -48.80 -16.80 -27.75
CA LEU A 185 -49.15 -18.13 -28.37
C LEU A 185 -48.19 -18.70 -29.41
N TYR A 186 -47.70 -17.87 -30.33
CA TYR A 186 -46.62 -18.28 -31.23
C TYR A 186 -45.32 -18.44 -30.42
N GLN A 187 -45.06 -17.56 -29.42
CA GLN A 187 -44.03 -17.78 -28.40
C GLN A 187 -44.30 -19.04 -27.57
N GLY A 188 -45.48 -19.66 -27.71
CA GLY A 188 -45.89 -20.93 -27.11
C GLY A 188 -45.85 -22.19 -28.01
N GLY A 189 -46.36 -22.21 -29.24
CA GLY A 189 -46.45 -23.41 -30.12
C GLY A 189 -45.16 -23.71 -30.90
N TYR A 190 -44.50 -22.63 -31.35
CA TYR A 190 -43.11 -22.71 -31.73
C TYR A 190 -42.27 -23.10 -30.54
N ALA A 191 -42.52 -22.50 -29.35
CA ALA A 191 -41.88 -23.01 -28.13
C ALA A 191 -42.09 -24.52 -27.98
N ARG A 192 -43.22 -25.13 -28.39
CA ARG A 192 -43.45 -26.60 -28.30
C ARG A 192 -42.75 -27.49 -29.35
N HIS A 193 -42.73 -27.16 -30.65
CA HIS A 193 -41.89 -27.88 -31.64
C HIS A 193 -40.40 -27.70 -31.32
N GLN A 194 -40.02 -26.48 -30.89
CA GLN A 194 -38.69 -26.22 -30.35
C GLN A 194 -38.45 -27.01 -29.06
N MET A 195 -39.50 -27.29 -28.27
CA MET A 195 -39.46 -28.22 -27.14
C MET A 195 -39.55 -29.71 -27.58
N LYS A 196 -39.43 -30.03 -28.89
CA LYS A 196 -39.37 -31.39 -29.45
C LYS A 196 -40.54 -32.31 -29.08
N LYS A 197 -41.69 -31.74 -28.76
CA LYS A 197 -42.90 -32.51 -28.41
C LYS A 197 -43.61 -32.96 -29.69
N TYR A 198 -42.95 -33.75 -30.56
CA TYR A 198 -43.44 -34.06 -31.91
C TYR A 198 -44.87 -34.62 -31.87
N LYS A 199 -45.18 -35.46 -30.88
CA LYS A 199 -46.53 -36.01 -30.68
C LYS A 199 -47.60 -35.01 -30.17
N GLU A 200 -47.25 -33.95 -29.41
CA GLU A 200 -48.17 -32.87 -28.98
C GLU A 200 -48.21 -31.70 -29.97
N ALA A 201 -47.14 -31.55 -30.74
CA ALA A 201 -47.00 -30.58 -31.81
C ALA A 201 -47.83 -31.00 -33.01
N ILE A 202 -47.79 -32.29 -33.40
CA ILE A 202 -48.64 -32.84 -34.48
C ILE A 202 -50.09 -32.30 -34.37
N PRO A 203 -50.82 -32.37 -33.23
CA PRO A 203 -52.19 -31.82 -33.14
C PRO A 203 -52.33 -30.29 -33.03
N VAL A 204 -51.39 -29.54 -32.41
CA VAL A 204 -51.42 -28.04 -32.39
C VAL A 204 -51.06 -27.46 -33.76
N LEU A 205 -50.20 -28.16 -34.53
CA LEU A 205 -49.80 -27.83 -35.89
C LEU A 205 -50.87 -28.22 -36.89
N GLU A 206 -51.49 -29.39 -36.71
CA GLU A 206 -52.74 -29.76 -37.39
C GLU A 206 -53.82 -28.68 -37.10
N LYS A 207 -54.02 -28.19 -35.85
CA LYS A 207 -54.97 -27.09 -35.51
C LYS A 207 -54.58 -25.71 -36.04
N LEU A 208 -53.29 -25.46 -36.28
CA LEU A 208 -52.81 -24.27 -36.97
C LEU A 208 -53.09 -24.35 -38.47
N LEU A 209 -52.97 -25.53 -39.11
CA LEU A 209 -53.42 -25.79 -40.50
C LEU A 209 -54.94 -25.51 -40.68
N GLU A 210 -55.67 -25.27 -39.57
CA GLU A 210 -57.09 -24.93 -39.48
C GLU A 210 -57.42 -23.42 -39.13
N THR A 211 -56.48 -22.55 -38.72
CA THR A 211 -56.72 -21.10 -38.40
C THR A 211 -56.69 -20.17 -39.64
N LYS A 212 -57.00 -18.85 -39.51
CA LYS A 212 -56.96 -17.87 -40.63
C LYS A 212 -55.53 -17.41 -41.02
N ALA A 213 -54.65 -18.38 -41.28
CA ALA A 213 -53.30 -18.21 -41.82
C ALA A 213 -53.24 -18.59 -43.34
N ALA A 214 -52.06 -18.66 -43.99
CA ALA A 214 -51.89 -18.73 -45.48
C ALA A 214 -51.41 -20.12 -46.07
N GLU A 215 -51.58 -20.49 -47.37
CA GLU A 215 -51.31 -21.86 -48.01
C GLU A 215 -49.83 -22.27 -48.14
N SER A 216 -48.92 -21.31 -48.28
CA SER A 216 -47.48 -21.58 -48.15
C SER A 216 -47.15 -22.17 -46.77
N LEU A 217 -47.98 -21.89 -45.77
CA LEU A 217 -47.90 -22.51 -44.44
C LEU A 217 -48.29 -24.01 -44.47
N LYS A 218 -48.83 -24.57 -45.57
CA LYS A 218 -49.30 -25.98 -45.68
C LYS A 218 -48.35 -27.01 -46.33
N LEU A 219 -47.75 -26.80 -47.52
CA LEU A 219 -46.69 -27.71 -48.06
C LEU A 219 -45.49 -27.80 -47.11
N GLN A 220 -45.22 -26.68 -46.42
CA GLN A 220 -44.28 -26.61 -45.30
C GLN A 220 -44.65 -27.60 -44.21
N THR A 221 -45.93 -27.88 -44.03
CA THR A 221 -46.40 -28.85 -43.05
C THR A 221 -46.26 -30.32 -43.50
N SER A 222 -46.37 -30.71 -44.80
CA SER A 222 -46.15 -32.11 -45.28
C SER A 222 -44.69 -32.58 -45.24
N PHE A 223 -43.76 -31.67 -45.50
CA PHE A 223 -42.33 -31.93 -45.28
C PHE A 223 -42.02 -32.10 -43.78
N ILE A 224 -42.59 -31.24 -42.92
CA ILE A 224 -42.51 -31.39 -41.46
C ILE A 224 -43.08 -32.75 -41.03
N LEU A 225 -44.08 -33.27 -41.74
CA LEU A 225 -44.64 -34.61 -41.49
C LEU A 225 -43.75 -35.78 -41.95
N ALA A 226 -43.11 -35.75 -43.13
CA ALA A 226 -42.19 -36.81 -43.59
C ALA A 226 -40.94 -36.92 -42.69
N GLU A 227 -40.46 -35.79 -42.17
CA GLU A 227 -39.43 -35.76 -41.13
C GLU A 227 -39.93 -36.38 -39.82
N CYS A 228 -41.19 -36.10 -39.42
CA CYS A 228 -41.80 -36.80 -38.29
C CYS A 228 -41.85 -38.32 -38.51
N CYS A 229 -42.11 -38.82 -39.73
CA CYS A 229 -42.16 -40.26 -40.04
C CYS A 229 -40.77 -40.96 -40.07
N ARG A 230 -39.75 -40.31 -40.65
CA ARG A 230 -38.36 -40.81 -40.63
C ARG A 230 -37.85 -40.93 -39.19
N GLU A 231 -38.15 -39.94 -38.35
CA GLU A 231 -37.81 -39.95 -36.93
C GLU A 231 -38.59 -41.02 -36.13
N THR A 232 -39.63 -41.64 -36.72
CA THR A 232 -40.33 -42.80 -36.16
C THR A 232 -39.87 -44.17 -36.69
N GLY A 233 -38.94 -44.22 -37.66
CA GLY A 233 -38.19 -45.45 -38.03
C GLY A 233 -38.77 -46.35 -39.15
N ASP A 234 -39.91 -46.01 -39.76
CA ASP A 234 -40.52 -46.77 -40.86
C ASP A 234 -39.80 -46.46 -42.19
N LEU A 235 -38.63 -47.09 -42.43
CA LEU A 235 -37.73 -46.79 -43.56
C LEU A 235 -38.39 -47.04 -44.93
N GLU A 236 -39.40 -47.91 -44.98
CA GLU A 236 -40.17 -48.22 -46.20
C GLU A 236 -41.20 -47.12 -46.52
N LYS A 237 -42.04 -46.66 -45.55
CA LYS A 237 -42.95 -45.51 -45.75
C LYS A 237 -42.20 -44.18 -45.91
N ALA A 238 -41.04 -44.05 -45.29
CA ALA A 238 -40.14 -42.92 -45.50
C ALA A 238 -39.64 -42.91 -46.95
N ALA A 239 -39.08 -44.02 -47.47
CA ALA A 239 -38.67 -44.10 -48.87
C ALA A 239 -39.84 -43.82 -49.85
N LYS A 240 -41.07 -44.26 -49.51
CA LYS A 240 -42.30 -43.99 -50.29
C LYS A 240 -42.76 -42.51 -50.27
N ASN A 241 -42.89 -41.87 -49.10
CA ASN A 241 -43.31 -40.45 -49.00
C ASN A 241 -42.23 -39.50 -49.52
N TYR A 242 -40.95 -39.86 -49.38
CA TYR A 242 -39.87 -39.16 -50.08
C TYR A 242 -40.01 -39.34 -51.59
N ALA A 243 -40.26 -40.56 -52.11
CA ALA A 243 -40.52 -40.77 -53.54
C ALA A 243 -41.74 -39.94 -54.07
N ALA A 244 -42.78 -39.70 -53.26
CA ALA A 244 -43.94 -38.85 -53.61
C ALA A 244 -43.64 -37.33 -53.56
N ALA A 245 -42.71 -36.89 -52.70
CA ALA A 245 -42.24 -35.51 -52.60
C ALA A 245 -41.11 -35.17 -53.60
N ILE A 246 -40.76 -36.07 -54.54
CA ILE A 246 -39.70 -35.86 -55.55
C ILE A 246 -39.96 -34.63 -56.42
N GLU A 247 -41.23 -34.32 -56.70
CA GLU A 247 -41.64 -33.18 -57.55
C GLU A 247 -41.91 -31.88 -56.75
N LEU A 248 -41.57 -31.81 -55.46
CA LEU A 248 -41.56 -30.55 -54.70
C LEU A 248 -40.60 -29.57 -55.38
N GLU A 249 -41.14 -28.52 -56.00
CA GLU A 249 -40.35 -27.55 -56.76
C GLU A 249 -39.21 -26.99 -55.88
N GLY A 250 -37.98 -27.14 -56.38
CA GLY A 250 -36.75 -26.73 -55.68
C GLY A 250 -35.99 -27.84 -54.94
N SER A 251 -36.57 -29.03 -54.69
CA SER A 251 -36.02 -30.00 -53.73
C SER A 251 -35.72 -31.43 -54.25
N LYS A 252 -35.84 -31.74 -55.55
CA LYS A 252 -35.62 -33.09 -56.14
C LYS A 252 -34.28 -33.77 -55.77
N HIS A 253 -33.21 -33.00 -55.67
CA HIS A 253 -31.87 -33.46 -55.31
C HIS A 253 -31.75 -33.88 -53.82
N GLU A 254 -32.46 -33.19 -52.93
CA GLU A 254 -32.54 -33.53 -51.51
C GLU A 254 -33.21 -34.89 -51.32
N VAL A 255 -34.22 -35.15 -52.13
CA VAL A 255 -34.97 -36.39 -52.09
C VAL A 255 -34.14 -37.59 -52.58
N LEU A 256 -33.34 -37.44 -53.66
CA LEU A 256 -32.45 -38.50 -54.19
C LEU A 256 -31.30 -38.86 -53.25
N TYR A 257 -30.72 -37.88 -52.57
CA TYR A 257 -29.72 -38.15 -51.52
C TYR A 257 -30.30 -38.95 -50.37
N ARG A 258 -31.48 -38.54 -49.86
CA ARG A 258 -32.15 -39.22 -48.75
C ARG A 258 -32.47 -40.67 -49.11
N LEU A 259 -32.69 -40.97 -50.40
CA LEU A 259 -32.82 -42.34 -50.93
C LEU A 259 -31.48 -43.12 -50.97
N GLY A 260 -30.41 -42.52 -51.48
CA GLY A 260 -29.08 -43.17 -51.54
C GLY A 260 -28.50 -43.50 -50.16
N PHE A 261 -28.72 -42.62 -49.18
CA PHE A 261 -28.37 -42.87 -47.78
C PHE A 261 -29.10 -44.08 -47.19
N VAL A 262 -30.40 -44.21 -47.47
CA VAL A 262 -31.20 -45.37 -47.02
C VAL A 262 -30.66 -46.68 -47.64
N ARG A 263 -30.11 -46.66 -48.87
CA ARG A 263 -29.47 -47.85 -49.50
C ARG A 263 -28.11 -48.24 -48.93
N PHE A 264 -27.26 -47.26 -48.57
CA PHE A 264 -25.99 -47.53 -47.87
C PHE A 264 -26.22 -48.28 -46.55
N MET A 265 -27.28 -47.90 -45.82
CA MET A 265 -27.68 -48.56 -44.57
C MET A 265 -28.16 -50.01 -44.79
N GLN A 266 -28.53 -50.39 -46.02
CA GLN A 266 -28.86 -51.76 -46.41
C GLN A 266 -27.62 -52.60 -46.80
N LYS A 267 -26.39 -52.04 -46.71
CA LYS A 267 -25.08 -52.67 -47.07
C LYS A 267 -24.86 -53.01 -48.55
N ASP A 268 -25.71 -52.54 -49.46
CA ASP A 268 -25.49 -52.61 -50.91
C ASP A 268 -24.49 -51.52 -51.35
N TYR A 269 -23.19 -51.77 -51.15
CA TYR A 269 -22.16 -50.77 -51.45
C TYR A 269 -22.10 -50.37 -52.94
N PRO A 270 -22.23 -51.27 -53.93
CA PRO A 270 -22.30 -50.89 -55.34
C PRO A 270 -23.57 -50.08 -55.72
N GLY A 271 -24.77 -50.46 -55.24
CA GLY A 271 -26.03 -49.74 -55.55
C GLY A 271 -26.17 -48.40 -54.83
N ALA A 272 -25.60 -48.26 -53.63
CA ALA A 272 -25.47 -46.99 -52.92
C ALA A 272 -24.53 -46.03 -53.67
N VAL A 273 -23.39 -46.51 -54.16
CA VAL A 273 -22.47 -45.71 -55.00
C VAL A 273 -23.22 -45.21 -56.24
N SER A 274 -23.96 -46.08 -56.95
CA SER A 274 -24.71 -45.70 -58.15
C SER A 274 -25.78 -44.61 -57.92
N ALA A 275 -26.65 -44.74 -56.90
CA ALA A 275 -27.72 -43.76 -56.61
C ALA A 275 -27.18 -42.40 -56.10
N LEU A 276 -26.10 -42.45 -55.30
CA LEU A 276 -25.43 -41.25 -54.80
C LEU A 276 -24.67 -40.53 -55.93
N GLU A 277 -24.04 -41.26 -56.86
CA GLU A 277 -23.45 -40.68 -58.07
C GLU A 277 -24.52 -40.04 -58.97
N GLN A 278 -25.71 -40.63 -59.10
CA GLN A 278 -26.82 -40.00 -59.83
C GLN A 278 -27.33 -38.72 -59.13
N SER A 279 -27.47 -38.70 -57.80
CA SER A 279 -27.78 -37.48 -57.03
C SER A 279 -26.74 -36.38 -57.28
N LEU A 280 -25.46 -36.76 -57.35
CA LEU A 280 -24.35 -35.87 -57.69
C LEU A 280 -24.41 -35.43 -59.17
N LYS A 281 -24.91 -36.25 -60.08
CA LYS A 281 -25.09 -35.87 -61.50
C LYS A 281 -26.24 -34.88 -61.71
N VAL A 282 -27.37 -35.04 -60.99
CA VAL A 282 -28.56 -34.16 -61.09
C VAL A 282 -28.30 -32.77 -60.50
N LYS A 283 -27.68 -32.69 -59.32
CA LYS A 283 -27.23 -31.42 -58.75
C LYS A 283 -25.88 -31.61 -58.04
N PRO A 284 -24.77 -31.42 -58.75
CA PRO A 284 -23.40 -31.64 -58.23
C PRO A 284 -23.03 -30.83 -57.00
N ASN A 285 -23.68 -29.67 -56.83
CA ASN A 285 -23.45 -28.73 -55.74
C ASN A 285 -24.68 -28.66 -54.80
N SER A 286 -25.34 -29.79 -54.58
CA SER A 286 -26.38 -29.90 -53.55
C SER A 286 -25.76 -29.94 -52.15
N SER A 287 -26.48 -29.49 -51.11
CA SER A 287 -26.07 -29.60 -49.68
C SER A 287 -25.87 -31.05 -49.20
N PHE A 288 -26.08 -32.01 -50.09
CA PHE A 288 -26.02 -33.44 -49.88
C PHE A 288 -24.84 -34.08 -50.61
N ALA A 289 -24.17 -33.33 -51.48
CA ALA A 289 -23.10 -33.80 -52.33
C ALA A 289 -21.89 -34.29 -51.53
N ALA A 290 -21.51 -33.56 -50.47
CA ALA A 290 -20.41 -33.97 -49.60
C ALA A 290 -20.67 -35.32 -48.90
N ASN A 291 -21.86 -35.49 -48.34
CA ASN A 291 -22.21 -36.75 -47.67
C ASN A 291 -22.28 -37.91 -48.67
N ALA A 292 -22.72 -37.68 -49.91
CA ALA A 292 -22.67 -38.67 -50.97
C ALA A 292 -21.23 -39.16 -51.25
N ARG A 293 -20.25 -38.25 -51.36
CA ARG A 293 -18.84 -38.59 -51.58
C ARG A 293 -18.22 -39.37 -50.41
N ILE A 294 -18.57 -39.03 -49.17
CA ILE A 294 -18.11 -39.74 -47.97
C ILE A 294 -18.54 -41.20 -47.95
N TYR A 295 -19.81 -41.46 -48.25
CA TYR A 295 -20.32 -42.83 -48.29
C TYR A 295 -19.67 -43.65 -49.41
N ILE A 296 -19.28 -43.01 -50.52
CA ILE A 296 -18.45 -43.63 -51.57
C ILE A 296 -17.03 -43.93 -51.04
N ALA A 297 -16.34 -42.97 -50.42
CA ALA A 297 -14.96 -43.17 -49.93
C ALA A 297 -14.85 -44.23 -48.82
N ARG A 298 -15.84 -44.30 -47.93
CA ARG A 298 -15.95 -45.35 -46.92
C ARG A 298 -16.09 -46.73 -47.55
N ALA A 299 -16.83 -46.83 -48.66
CA ALA A 299 -16.91 -48.07 -49.42
C ALA A 299 -15.57 -48.43 -50.10
N LEU A 300 -14.73 -47.46 -50.49
CA LEU A 300 -13.42 -47.68 -51.14
C LEU A 300 -12.28 -48.07 -50.18
N ILE A 301 -12.16 -47.46 -48.99
CA ILE A 301 -11.13 -47.85 -47.99
C ILE A 301 -11.30 -49.31 -47.56
N LYS A 302 -12.55 -49.79 -47.48
CA LYS A 302 -12.86 -51.20 -47.19
C LYS A 302 -12.37 -52.14 -48.30
N GLN A 303 -12.10 -51.61 -49.49
CA GLN A 303 -11.49 -52.31 -50.62
C GLN A 303 -9.96 -52.14 -50.69
N LYS A 304 -9.31 -51.49 -49.70
CA LYS A 304 -7.85 -51.19 -49.62
C LYS A 304 -7.31 -50.28 -50.74
N GLU A 305 -8.17 -49.57 -51.45
CA GLU A 305 -7.77 -48.67 -52.54
C GLU A 305 -7.43 -47.25 -52.01
N TYR A 306 -6.33 -47.12 -51.25
CA TYR A 306 -5.97 -45.86 -50.59
C TYR A 306 -5.63 -44.74 -51.58
N ALA A 307 -5.04 -45.06 -52.73
CA ALA A 307 -4.73 -44.09 -53.77
C ALA A 307 -5.99 -43.52 -54.45
N LYS A 308 -6.96 -44.37 -54.83
CA LYS A 308 -8.26 -43.92 -55.40
C LYS A 308 -9.11 -43.17 -54.37
N THR A 309 -9.01 -43.54 -53.10
CA THR A 309 -9.64 -42.79 -52.00
C THR A 309 -9.05 -41.38 -51.89
N ILE A 310 -7.72 -41.25 -51.96
CA ILE A 310 -7.06 -39.95 -52.00
C ILE A 310 -7.50 -39.20 -53.26
N GLU A 311 -7.54 -39.82 -54.44
CA GLU A 311 -7.98 -39.18 -55.68
C GLU A 311 -9.44 -38.68 -55.64
N LEU A 312 -10.37 -39.44 -55.05
CA LEU A 312 -11.78 -39.06 -54.89
C LEU A 312 -11.96 -37.90 -53.90
N LEU A 313 -11.21 -37.91 -52.79
CA LEU A 313 -11.40 -36.97 -51.67
C LEU A 313 -10.48 -35.75 -51.72
N LYS A 314 -9.35 -35.82 -52.44
CA LYS A 314 -8.38 -34.72 -52.57
C LYS A 314 -8.95 -33.49 -53.30
N PRO A 315 -9.78 -33.61 -54.35
CA PRO A 315 -10.48 -32.45 -54.90
C PRO A 315 -11.46 -31.81 -53.92
N ALA A 316 -11.99 -32.61 -52.98
CA ALA A 316 -12.82 -32.08 -51.91
C ALA A 316 -11.98 -31.37 -50.83
N GLU A 317 -10.71 -31.73 -50.66
CA GLU A 317 -9.71 -31.12 -49.76
C GLU A 317 -9.39 -29.66 -50.17
N GLY A 318 -10.35 -28.76 -49.99
CA GLY A 318 -10.24 -27.35 -50.36
C GLY A 318 -11.53 -26.76 -50.96
N ALA A 319 -12.50 -27.57 -51.36
CA ALA A 319 -13.83 -27.09 -51.74
C ALA A 319 -14.55 -26.49 -50.51
N GLU A 320 -15.67 -25.77 -50.69
CA GLU A 320 -16.46 -25.27 -49.54
C GLU A 320 -17.03 -26.42 -48.67
N GLU A 321 -17.00 -27.68 -49.15
CA GLU A 321 -17.54 -28.85 -48.45
C GLU A 321 -16.66 -30.16 -48.42
N PRO A 322 -15.44 -30.23 -47.84
CA PRO A 322 -14.92 -31.50 -47.35
C PRO A 322 -15.38 -31.69 -45.91
N ASN A 323 -16.57 -32.25 -45.67
CA ASN A 323 -17.05 -32.52 -44.30
C ASN A 323 -16.02 -33.31 -43.46
N ASP A 324 -15.96 -33.11 -42.14
CA ASP A 324 -15.00 -33.70 -41.19
C ASP A 324 -14.62 -35.17 -41.45
N GLU A 325 -15.62 -35.96 -41.82
CA GLU A 325 -15.53 -37.36 -42.14
C GLU A 325 -14.66 -37.60 -43.38
N THR A 326 -14.77 -36.74 -44.41
CA THR A 326 -13.88 -36.73 -45.59
C THR A 326 -12.42 -36.61 -45.17
N SER A 327 -12.13 -35.62 -44.31
CA SER A 327 -10.76 -35.36 -43.86
C SER A 327 -10.22 -36.46 -42.94
N LEU A 328 -11.06 -37.05 -42.08
CA LEU A 328 -10.67 -38.21 -41.27
C LEU A 328 -10.20 -39.36 -42.15
N TRP A 329 -10.99 -39.71 -43.17
CA TRP A 329 -10.70 -40.82 -44.06
C TRP A 329 -9.50 -40.52 -44.97
N LEU A 330 -9.31 -39.27 -45.36
CA LEU A 330 -8.13 -38.82 -46.11
C LEU A 330 -6.85 -38.89 -45.26
N ALA A 331 -6.88 -38.40 -44.02
CA ALA A 331 -5.71 -38.39 -43.14
C ALA A 331 -5.27 -39.78 -42.69
N ARG A 332 -6.22 -40.71 -42.52
CA ARG A 332 -5.92 -42.12 -42.30
C ARG A 332 -5.17 -42.69 -43.49
N ALA A 333 -5.59 -42.36 -44.72
CA ALA A 333 -4.85 -42.74 -45.93
C ALA A 333 -3.40 -42.18 -45.93
N TYR A 334 -3.16 -40.94 -45.46
CA TYR A 334 -1.81 -40.36 -45.31
C TYR A 334 -0.96 -41.00 -44.20
N THR A 335 -1.58 -41.33 -43.07
CA THR A 335 -0.90 -41.98 -41.94
C THR A 335 -0.40 -43.37 -42.34
N PHE A 336 -1.20 -44.14 -43.07
CA PHE A 336 -0.79 -45.43 -43.62
C PHE A 336 0.34 -45.31 -44.67
N GLN A 337 0.59 -44.12 -45.21
CA GLN A 337 1.73 -43.81 -46.08
C GLN A 337 2.95 -43.20 -45.33
N LYS A 338 2.98 -43.20 -43.99
CA LYS A 338 4.07 -42.67 -43.14
C LYS A 338 4.36 -41.17 -43.35
N ASN A 339 3.34 -40.36 -43.62
CA ASN A 339 3.47 -38.91 -43.74
C ASN A 339 2.74 -38.17 -42.59
N PRO A 340 3.36 -38.06 -41.39
CA PRO A 340 2.71 -37.48 -40.21
C PRO A 340 2.48 -35.98 -40.34
N VAL A 341 3.27 -35.27 -41.15
CA VAL A 341 3.09 -33.83 -41.38
C VAL A 341 1.83 -33.57 -42.18
N GLN A 342 1.59 -34.32 -43.27
CA GLN A 342 0.34 -34.16 -44.04
C GLN A 342 -0.85 -34.72 -43.28
N ALA A 343 -0.73 -35.86 -42.59
CA ALA A 343 -1.80 -36.37 -41.74
C ALA A 343 -2.18 -35.37 -40.63
N ALA A 344 -1.20 -34.79 -39.94
CA ALA A 344 -1.44 -33.74 -38.95
C ALA A 344 -2.07 -32.50 -39.58
N LYS A 345 -1.62 -32.08 -40.77
CA LYS A 345 -2.18 -30.92 -41.48
C LYS A 345 -3.64 -31.14 -41.90
N VAL A 346 -3.98 -32.31 -42.43
CA VAL A 346 -5.35 -32.64 -42.82
C VAL A 346 -6.25 -32.73 -41.60
N LEU A 347 -5.81 -33.40 -40.52
CA LEU A 347 -6.58 -33.56 -39.30
C LEU A 347 -6.68 -32.27 -38.48
N SER A 348 -5.63 -31.45 -38.46
CA SER A 348 -5.67 -30.13 -37.84
C SER A 348 -6.63 -29.24 -38.61
N SER A 349 -6.52 -29.18 -39.94
CA SER A 349 -7.46 -28.42 -40.78
C SER A 349 -8.90 -28.94 -40.62
N ALA A 350 -9.11 -30.25 -40.46
CA ALA A 350 -10.41 -30.84 -40.22
C ALA A 350 -10.98 -30.47 -38.84
N LEU A 351 -10.19 -30.57 -37.78
CA LEU A 351 -10.61 -30.19 -36.43
C LEU A 351 -10.76 -28.68 -36.28
N GLU A 352 -10.00 -27.89 -37.02
CA GLU A 352 -10.14 -26.43 -37.11
C GLU A 352 -11.42 -26.05 -37.87
N ARG A 353 -11.72 -26.73 -38.98
CA ARG A 353 -12.90 -26.45 -39.80
C ARG A 353 -14.19 -27.08 -39.25
N TYR A 354 -14.07 -28.18 -38.52
CA TYR A 354 -15.17 -28.96 -37.94
C TYR A 354 -14.92 -29.37 -36.47
N PRO A 355 -14.71 -28.40 -35.57
CA PRO A 355 -14.40 -28.68 -34.16
C PRO A 355 -15.50 -29.45 -33.41
N GLU A 356 -16.77 -29.29 -33.81
CA GLU A 356 -17.97 -29.95 -33.25
C GLU A 356 -18.30 -31.29 -33.93
N SER A 357 -17.33 -31.87 -34.62
CA SER A 357 -17.49 -33.14 -35.33
C SER A 357 -17.93 -34.27 -34.38
N LYS A 358 -18.89 -35.08 -34.80
CA LYS A 358 -19.22 -36.34 -34.10
C LYS A 358 -18.04 -37.33 -34.13
N LEU A 359 -17.14 -37.17 -35.09
CA LEU A 359 -15.89 -37.94 -35.29
C LEU A 359 -14.69 -37.26 -34.64
N SER A 360 -14.93 -36.23 -33.82
CA SER A 360 -13.88 -35.50 -33.13
C SER A 360 -13.01 -36.44 -32.29
N ARG A 361 -13.56 -37.51 -31.70
CA ARG A 361 -12.75 -38.44 -30.89
C ARG A 361 -11.65 -39.09 -31.73
N GLU A 362 -12.04 -39.63 -32.87
CA GLU A 362 -11.19 -40.30 -33.83
C GLU A 362 -10.21 -39.32 -34.49
N LEU A 363 -10.70 -38.15 -34.91
CA LEU A 363 -9.87 -37.09 -35.47
C LEU A 363 -8.80 -36.62 -34.49
N LYS A 364 -9.16 -36.43 -33.22
CA LYS A 364 -8.25 -35.97 -32.15
C LYS A 364 -7.22 -37.03 -31.79
N PHE A 365 -7.60 -38.29 -31.76
CA PHE A 365 -6.67 -39.37 -31.46
C PHE A 365 -5.63 -39.52 -32.57
N ASP A 366 -6.09 -39.56 -33.82
CA ASP A 366 -5.21 -39.66 -34.98
C ASP A 366 -4.33 -38.40 -35.10
N LEU A 367 -4.88 -37.21 -34.78
CA LEU A 367 -4.10 -35.97 -34.75
C LEU A 367 -3.07 -35.98 -33.63
N ALA A 368 -3.42 -36.42 -32.42
CA ALA A 368 -2.50 -36.46 -31.30
C ALA A 368 -1.28 -37.34 -31.59
N ASN A 369 -1.51 -38.51 -32.20
CA ASN A 369 -0.43 -39.38 -32.66
C ASN A 369 0.45 -38.71 -33.72
N ALA A 370 -0.17 -38.06 -34.71
CA ALA A 370 0.56 -37.32 -35.75
C ALA A 370 1.37 -36.14 -35.15
N GLN A 371 0.84 -35.44 -34.14
CA GLN A 371 1.49 -34.33 -33.45
C GLN A 371 2.63 -34.79 -32.54
N ILE A 372 2.49 -35.92 -31.82
CA ILE A 372 3.59 -36.52 -31.04
C ILE A 372 4.75 -36.91 -31.95
N ALA A 373 4.46 -37.53 -33.09
CA ALA A 373 5.47 -37.87 -34.09
C ALA A 373 6.19 -36.63 -34.64
N ASN A 374 5.55 -35.46 -34.57
CA ASN A 374 6.10 -34.16 -34.95
C ASN A 374 6.64 -33.35 -33.75
N SER A 375 6.86 -33.96 -32.57
CA SER A 375 7.31 -33.30 -31.33
C SER A 375 6.41 -32.17 -30.78
N ASN A 376 5.16 -32.12 -31.20
CA ASN A 376 4.16 -31.13 -30.77
C ASN A 376 3.35 -31.66 -29.58
N PHE A 377 3.98 -31.70 -28.40
CA PHE A 377 3.46 -32.38 -27.21
C PHE A 377 2.29 -31.67 -26.53
N LYS A 378 2.26 -30.33 -26.56
CA LYS A 378 1.16 -29.56 -25.96
C LYS A 378 -0.16 -29.77 -26.72
N PRO A 379 -0.22 -29.55 -28.05
CA PRO A 379 -1.42 -29.87 -28.83
C PRO A 379 -1.84 -31.33 -28.69
N ALA A 380 -0.89 -32.28 -28.76
CA ALA A 380 -1.21 -33.69 -28.61
C ALA A 380 -1.76 -34.06 -27.22
N GLY A 381 -1.15 -33.53 -26.16
CA GLY A 381 -1.58 -33.79 -24.79
C GLY A 381 -2.97 -33.24 -24.52
N ASP A 382 -3.26 -32.05 -25.04
CA ASP A 382 -4.58 -31.44 -24.91
C ASP A 382 -5.63 -32.32 -25.61
N LEU A 383 -5.36 -32.81 -26.83
CA LEU A 383 -6.23 -33.73 -27.55
C LEU A 383 -6.44 -35.05 -26.77
N LEU A 384 -5.39 -35.69 -26.27
CA LEU A 384 -5.47 -36.95 -25.53
C LEU A 384 -6.20 -36.82 -24.19
N SER A 385 -6.00 -35.69 -23.49
CA SER A 385 -6.74 -35.38 -22.26
C SER A 385 -8.25 -35.40 -22.50
N THR A 386 -8.69 -34.84 -23.62
CA THR A 386 -10.11 -34.78 -23.96
C THR A 386 -10.68 -36.16 -24.23
N LEU A 387 -9.88 -37.06 -24.81
CA LEU A 387 -10.30 -38.42 -25.10
C LEU A 387 -10.38 -39.28 -23.85
N LEU A 388 -9.41 -39.16 -22.93
CA LEU A 388 -9.38 -39.94 -21.70
C LEU A 388 -10.53 -39.61 -20.75
N ASN A 389 -10.94 -38.35 -20.75
CA ASN A 389 -12.10 -37.89 -20.00
C ASN A 389 -13.43 -38.29 -20.66
N ASP A 390 -13.39 -38.79 -21.89
CA ASP A 390 -14.58 -39.26 -22.57
C ASP A 390 -14.91 -40.69 -22.14
N PRO A 391 -16.03 -40.92 -21.43
CA PRO A 391 -16.39 -42.26 -20.98
C PRO A 391 -16.61 -43.22 -22.13
N LYS A 392 -16.92 -42.72 -23.33
CA LYS A 392 -17.18 -43.50 -24.54
C LYS A 392 -15.91 -43.80 -25.36
N TRP A 393 -14.74 -43.29 -24.98
CA TRP A 393 -13.49 -43.63 -25.67
C TRP A 393 -12.98 -45.02 -25.27
N GLU A 394 -12.67 -45.87 -26.25
CA GLU A 394 -12.34 -47.27 -25.99
C GLU A 394 -10.82 -47.51 -25.81
N GLN A 395 -9.95 -46.76 -26.50
CA GLN A 395 -8.48 -46.97 -26.48
C GLN A 395 -7.81 -46.21 -25.32
N LYS A 396 -8.28 -46.44 -24.09
CA LYS A 396 -7.84 -45.66 -22.91
C LYS A 396 -6.40 -45.93 -22.49
N THR A 397 -5.90 -47.16 -22.63
CA THR A 397 -4.53 -47.51 -22.19
C THR A 397 -3.46 -46.78 -22.99
N ASP A 398 -3.56 -46.80 -24.33
CA ASP A 398 -2.63 -46.11 -25.22
C ASP A 398 -2.71 -44.59 -25.05
N ALA A 399 -3.94 -44.06 -24.96
CA ALA A 399 -4.15 -42.66 -24.70
C ALA A 399 -3.55 -42.25 -23.33
N THR A 400 -3.65 -43.08 -22.29
CA THR A 400 -3.09 -42.80 -20.95
C THR A 400 -1.57 -42.71 -20.98
N ARG A 401 -0.90 -43.65 -21.67
CA ARG A 401 0.55 -43.65 -21.84
C ARG A 401 1.04 -42.40 -22.57
N LEU A 402 0.46 -42.11 -23.73
CA LEU A 402 0.84 -40.95 -24.56
C LEU A 402 0.53 -39.64 -23.82
N TYR A 403 -0.58 -39.59 -23.08
CA TYR A 403 -0.94 -38.43 -22.30
C TYR A 403 0.04 -38.17 -21.16
N ALA A 404 0.49 -39.22 -20.45
CA ALA A 404 1.51 -39.08 -19.41
C ALA A 404 2.80 -38.43 -19.95
N VAL A 405 3.25 -38.85 -21.14
CA VAL A 405 4.43 -38.28 -21.81
C VAL A 405 4.19 -36.82 -22.20
N CYS A 406 3.05 -36.51 -22.81
CA CYS A 406 2.71 -35.14 -23.17
C CYS A 406 2.65 -34.22 -21.94
N LEU A 407 2.04 -34.67 -20.85
CA LEU A 407 1.95 -33.91 -19.60
C LEU A 407 3.34 -33.62 -19.02
N HIS A 408 4.23 -34.61 -19.03
CA HIS A 408 5.61 -34.40 -18.58
C HIS A 408 6.35 -33.38 -19.45
N LYS A 409 6.28 -33.53 -20.79
CA LYS A 409 6.93 -32.60 -21.74
C LYS A 409 6.36 -31.19 -21.70
N THR A 410 5.15 -31.03 -21.17
CA THR A 410 4.48 -29.74 -21.02
C THR A 410 4.53 -29.17 -19.60
N GLY A 411 5.17 -29.89 -18.66
CA GLY A 411 5.40 -29.42 -17.29
C GLY A 411 4.31 -29.76 -16.27
N ASP A 412 3.23 -30.46 -16.64
CA ASP A 412 2.17 -30.87 -15.70
C ASP A 412 2.53 -32.22 -15.02
N TYR A 413 3.50 -32.15 -14.12
CA TYR A 413 4.10 -33.33 -13.50
C TYR A 413 3.13 -34.06 -12.55
N THR A 414 2.21 -33.35 -11.89
CA THR A 414 1.24 -33.96 -10.97
C THR A 414 0.29 -34.89 -11.72
N LYS A 415 -0.26 -34.42 -12.85
CA LYS A 415 -1.14 -35.26 -13.68
C LYS A 415 -0.33 -36.33 -14.41
N SER A 416 0.87 -36.01 -14.88
CA SER A 416 1.74 -37.00 -15.53
C SER A 416 2.04 -38.16 -14.58
N LEU A 417 2.34 -37.86 -13.31
CA LEU A 417 2.55 -38.86 -12.26
C LEU A 417 1.31 -39.74 -12.04
N ALA A 418 0.12 -39.13 -11.92
CA ALA A 418 -1.12 -39.87 -11.74
C ALA A 418 -1.42 -40.79 -12.94
N MET A 419 -1.18 -40.33 -14.17
CA MET A 419 -1.34 -41.13 -15.38
C MET A 419 -0.30 -42.25 -15.49
N ALA A 420 0.96 -41.99 -15.12
CA ALA A 420 2.00 -43.01 -15.04
C ALA A 420 1.65 -44.09 -14.00
N ASP A 421 1.15 -43.71 -12.82
CA ASP A 421 0.69 -44.65 -11.78
C ASP A 421 -0.55 -45.44 -12.19
N ASN A 422 -1.44 -44.84 -12.98
CA ASN A 422 -2.58 -45.54 -13.57
C ASN A 422 -2.09 -46.60 -14.57
N PHE A 423 -1.24 -46.19 -15.51
CA PHE A 423 -0.67 -47.08 -16.52
C PHE A 423 0.08 -48.26 -15.89
N LEU A 424 0.97 -48.01 -14.92
CA LEU A 424 1.75 -49.06 -14.24
C LEU A 424 0.87 -50.03 -13.44
N ARG A 425 -0.34 -49.63 -13.04
CA ARG A 425 -1.33 -50.52 -12.38
C ARG A 425 -2.13 -51.34 -13.38
N SER A 426 -2.53 -50.75 -14.51
CA SER A 426 -3.42 -51.38 -15.48
C SER A 426 -2.68 -52.24 -16.52
N ALA A 427 -1.43 -51.90 -16.86
CA ALA A 427 -0.69 -52.48 -18.00
C ALA A 427 0.49 -53.36 -17.54
N LYS A 428 0.19 -54.50 -16.90
CA LYS A 428 1.19 -55.35 -16.17
C LYS A 428 2.29 -55.98 -17.04
N ASN A 429 2.08 -56.15 -18.35
CA ASN A 429 3.03 -56.79 -19.28
C ASN A 429 3.38 -55.91 -20.50
N ASP A 430 3.17 -54.59 -20.40
CA ASP A 430 3.47 -53.67 -21.50
C ASP A 430 4.98 -53.43 -21.63
N SER A 431 5.49 -53.38 -22.87
CA SER A 431 6.92 -53.17 -23.13
C SER A 431 7.42 -51.78 -22.71
N SER A 432 6.51 -50.82 -22.48
CA SER A 432 6.83 -49.43 -22.10
C SER A 432 7.03 -49.24 -20.58
N ILE A 433 6.96 -50.29 -19.77
CA ILE A 433 7.06 -50.18 -18.29
C ILE A 433 8.35 -49.49 -17.80
N PRO A 434 9.56 -49.79 -18.30
CA PRO A 434 10.78 -49.13 -17.83
C PRO A 434 10.77 -47.61 -18.09
N ASP A 435 10.32 -47.18 -19.28
CA ASP A 435 10.21 -45.76 -19.65
C ASP A 435 9.22 -45.02 -18.76
N ILE A 436 8.05 -45.62 -18.48
CA ILE A 436 7.06 -45.02 -17.60
C ILE A 436 7.51 -45.03 -16.13
N THR A 437 8.32 -46.01 -15.70
CA THR A 437 8.92 -46.04 -14.36
C THR A 437 9.93 -44.91 -14.17
N PHE A 438 10.79 -44.65 -15.16
CA PHE A 438 11.68 -43.49 -15.15
C PHE A 438 10.90 -42.17 -15.19
N LEU A 439 9.86 -42.08 -16.04
CA LEU A 439 8.97 -40.91 -16.13
C LEU A 439 8.29 -40.61 -14.78
N LYS A 440 7.84 -41.64 -14.06
CA LYS A 440 7.31 -41.52 -12.69
C LYS A 440 8.35 -40.92 -11.74
N ALA A 441 9.59 -41.38 -11.79
CA ALA A 441 10.66 -40.86 -10.95
C ALA A 441 10.96 -39.39 -11.26
N GLU A 442 11.06 -39.02 -12.55
CA GLU A 442 11.23 -37.62 -12.97
C GLU A 442 10.08 -36.73 -12.51
N ASN A 443 8.84 -37.19 -12.63
CA ASN A 443 7.69 -36.42 -12.14
C ASN A 443 7.75 -36.23 -10.62
N LEU A 444 8.10 -37.26 -9.85
CA LEU A 444 8.27 -37.15 -8.39
C LEU A 444 9.38 -36.16 -8.03
N TYR A 445 10.49 -36.17 -8.77
CA TYR A 445 11.60 -35.24 -8.58
C TYR A 445 11.18 -33.79 -8.87
N LEU A 446 10.51 -33.55 -10.00
CA LEU A 446 10.06 -32.21 -10.42
C LEU A 446 8.91 -31.67 -9.56
N LEU A 447 8.19 -32.55 -8.83
CA LEU A 447 7.20 -32.20 -7.81
C LEU A 447 7.80 -32.04 -6.41
N GLU A 448 9.12 -32.10 -6.27
CA GLU A 448 9.84 -32.00 -5.00
C GLU A 448 9.47 -33.11 -3.98
N LYS A 449 8.87 -34.21 -4.44
CA LYS A 449 8.57 -35.39 -3.63
C LYS A 449 9.81 -36.29 -3.51
N LEU A 450 10.89 -35.71 -3.00
CA LEU A 450 12.23 -36.30 -3.04
C LEU A 450 12.33 -37.64 -2.27
N ASP A 451 11.59 -37.79 -1.17
CA ASP A 451 11.51 -39.04 -0.41
C ASP A 451 10.89 -40.20 -1.20
N GLN A 452 9.98 -39.89 -2.12
CA GLN A 452 9.33 -40.87 -2.98
C GLN A 452 10.12 -41.11 -4.28
N ALA A 453 10.78 -40.07 -4.81
CA ALA A 453 11.57 -40.17 -6.04
C ALA A 453 12.78 -41.09 -5.86
N LEU A 454 13.52 -40.93 -4.76
CA LEU A 454 14.77 -41.66 -4.47
C LEU A 454 14.64 -43.20 -4.54
N PRO A 455 13.65 -43.85 -3.86
CA PRO A 455 13.50 -45.30 -3.96
C PRO A 455 13.08 -45.77 -5.36
N VAL A 456 12.34 -44.95 -6.13
CA VAL A 456 11.95 -45.28 -7.51
C VAL A 456 13.16 -45.23 -8.44
N TYR A 457 14.02 -44.20 -8.36
CA TYR A 457 15.29 -44.17 -9.11
C TYR A 457 16.19 -45.34 -8.73
N LYS A 458 16.33 -45.63 -7.43
CA LYS A 458 17.12 -46.77 -6.95
C LYS A 458 16.61 -48.10 -7.51
N SER A 459 15.28 -48.31 -7.48
CA SER A 459 14.66 -49.52 -8.04
C SER A 459 14.78 -49.59 -9.56
N PHE A 460 14.71 -48.46 -10.27
CA PHE A 460 14.87 -48.41 -11.72
C PHE A 460 16.29 -48.85 -12.11
N ILE A 461 17.32 -48.26 -11.48
CA ILE A 461 18.73 -48.59 -11.73
C ILE A 461 19.01 -50.07 -11.40
N SER A 462 18.48 -50.59 -10.28
CA SER A 462 18.73 -51.99 -9.89
C SER A 462 18.06 -53.01 -10.82
N LYS A 463 16.88 -52.69 -11.38
CA LYS A 463 16.12 -53.61 -12.24
C LYS A 463 16.49 -53.48 -13.73
N HIS A 464 16.99 -52.32 -14.14
CA HIS A 464 17.29 -52.01 -15.54
C HIS A 464 18.68 -51.33 -15.68
N PRO A 465 19.79 -52.00 -15.29
CA PRO A 465 21.12 -51.38 -15.23
C PRO A 465 21.69 -50.98 -16.60
N SER A 466 21.16 -51.52 -17.71
CA SER A 466 21.59 -51.20 -19.08
C SER A 466 20.68 -50.19 -19.80
N HIS A 467 19.68 -49.62 -19.12
CA HIS A 467 18.79 -48.64 -19.74
C HIS A 467 19.51 -47.31 -20.02
N SER A 468 19.17 -46.65 -21.12
CA SER A 468 19.70 -45.35 -21.53
C SER A 468 19.55 -44.21 -20.50
N ASN A 469 18.70 -44.35 -19.48
CA ASN A 469 18.39 -43.30 -18.51
C ASN A 469 19.09 -43.49 -17.15
N VAL A 470 19.99 -44.47 -17.02
CA VAL A 470 20.68 -44.79 -15.74
C VAL A 470 21.56 -43.64 -15.24
N ASP A 471 22.34 -43.01 -16.11
CA ASP A 471 23.20 -41.88 -15.69
C ASP A 471 22.37 -40.64 -15.30
N SER A 472 21.28 -40.37 -16.03
CA SER A 472 20.30 -39.32 -15.68
C SER A 472 19.66 -39.58 -14.31
N ALA A 473 19.27 -40.84 -14.02
CA ALA A 473 18.74 -41.24 -12.73
C ALA A 473 19.78 -41.06 -11.60
N THR A 474 21.05 -41.38 -11.86
CA THR A 474 22.15 -41.23 -10.88
C THR A 474 22.38 -39.75 -10.52
N LEU A 475 22.39 -38.85 -11.52
CA LEU A 475 22.48 -37.42 -11.28
C LEU A 475 21.30 -36.90 -10.43
N ARG A 476 20.08 -37.34 -10.74
CA ARG A 476 18.88 -36.95 -9.98
C ARG A 476 18.94 -37.40 -8.53
N MET A 477 19.48 -38.59 -8.26
CA MET A 477 19.74 -39.05 -6.89
C MET A 477 20.76 -38.15 -6.17
N ALA A 478 21.83 -37.74 -6.84
CA ALA A 478 22.80 -36.79 -6.26
C ALA A 478 22.13 -35.44 -5.92
N GLN A 479 21.32 -34.89 -6.83
CA GLN A 479 20.54 -33.67 -6.63
C GLN A 479 19.51 -33.79 -5.49
N VAL A 480 18.88 -34.96 -5.33
CA VAL A 480 18.00 -35.26 -4.18
C VAL A 480 18.77 -35.19 -2.86
N HIS A 481 19.95 -35.82 -2.77
CA HIS A 481 20.77 -35.76 -1.56
C HIS A 481 21.27 -34.36 -1.26
N TYR A 482 21.64 -33.60 -2.29
CA TYR A 482 22.01 -32.21 -2.18
C TYR A 482 20.87 -31.36 -1.59
N ARG A 483 19.65 -31.45 -2.13
CA ARG A 483 18.47 -30.72 -1.60
C ARG A 483 18.12 -31.11 -0.15
N LYS A 484 18.57 -32.28 0.32
CA LYS A 484 18.41 -32.75 1.70
C LYS A 484 19.55 -32.33 2.64
N ASN A 485 20.46 -31.46 2.20
CA ASN A 485 21.68 -31.07 2.90
C ASN A 485 22.63 -32.25 3.23
N GLN A 486 22.52 -33.35 2.48
CA GLN A 486 23.37 -34.54 2.64
C GLN A 486 24.55 -34.47 1.66
N TRP A 487 25.37 -33.42 1.81
CA TRP A 487 26.45 -33.05 0.88
C TRP A 487 27.43 -34.20 0.60
N SER A 488 27.81 -34.96 1.64
CA SER A 488 28.70 -36.11 1.51
C SER A 488 28.12 -37.24 0.63
N LYS A 489 26.82 -37.51 0.75
CA LYS A 489 26.13 -38.51 -0.08
C LYS A 489 25.94 -38.02 -1.52
N ALA A 490 25.63 -36.74 -1.69
CA ALA A 490 25.55 -36.12 -3.01
C ALA A 490 26.90 -36.24 -3.76
N LEU A 491 28.00 -35.92 -3.09
CA LEU A 491 29.36 -36.08 -3.63
C LEU A 491 29.69 -37.54 -3.97
N SER A 492 29.32 -38.50 -3.11
CA SER A 492 29.58 -39.94 -3.38
C SER A 492 28.94 -40.47 -4.67
N LEU A 493 27.86 -39.82 -5.15
CA LEU A 493 27.19 -40.16 -6.41
C LEU A 493 27.67 -39.26 -7.56
N ALA A 494 27.90 -37.97 -7.30
CA ALA A 494 28.26 -36.99 -8.31
C ALA A 494 29.71 -37.12 -8.80
N THR A 495 30.68 -37.38 -7.91
CA THR A 495 32.10 -37.44 -8.28
C THR A 495 32.40 -38.59 -9.25
N PRO A 496 31.98 -39.85 -9.01
CA PRO A 496 32.21 -40.94 -9.98
C PRO A 496 31.44 -40.74 -11.29
N LEU A 497 30.28 -40.08 -11.25
CA LEU A 497 29.52 -39.74 -12.45
C LEU A 497 30.26 -38.69 -13.29
N ALA A 498 30.91 -37.71 -12.66
CA ALA A 498 31.69 -36.69 -13.36
C ALA A 498 32.92 -37.28 -14.09
N GLU A 499 33.56 -38.28 -13.50
CA GLU A 499 34.69 -39.00 -14.11
C GLU A 499 34.30 -39.72 -15.41
N LYS A 500 33.04 -40.18 -15.55
CA LYS A 500 32.53 -40.81 -16.78
C LYS A 500 32.30 -39.84 -17.94
N LYS A 501 32.37 -38.51 -17.70
CA LYS A 501 32.10 -37.46 -18.69
C LYS A 501 30.78 -37.65 -19.44
N PRO A 502 29.64 -37.77 -18.74
CA PRO A 502 28.34 -38.02 -19.37
C PRO A 502 27.95 -36.85 -20.29
N SER A 503 27.31 -37.16 -21.42
CA SER A 503 26.89 -36.18 -22.41
C SER A 503 25.39 -35.87 -22.31
N GLY A 504 25.02 -34.62 -22.60
CA GLY A 504 23.64 -34.17 -22.62
C GLY A 504 23.36 -33.02 -21.67
N LYS A 505 22.33 -32.23 -21.98
CA LYS A 505 21.99 -30.99 -21.26
C LYS A 505 21.70 -31.21 -19.77
N VAL A 506 21.25 -32.40 -19.36
CA VAL A 506 20.94 -32.69 -17.95
C VAL A 506 22.20 -32.66 -17.06
N PHE A 507 23.39 -32.92 -17.62
CA PHE A 507 24.65 -32.98 -16.86
C PHE A 507 25.38 -31.65 -16.74
N SER A 508 24.81 -30.54 -17.26
CA SER A 508 25.40 -29.19 -17.16
C SER A 508 25.58 -28.70 -15.72
N ASP A 509 24.97 -29.39 -14.75
CA ASP A 509 24.90 -28.96 -13.35
C ASP A 509 25.90 -29.70 -12.47
N LEU A 510 26.57 -30.71 -13.01
CA LEU A 510 27.31 -31.67 -12.22
C LEU A 510 28.54 -31.04 -11.54
N GLU A 511 29.30 -30.20 -12.24
CA GLU A 511 30.51 -29.58 -11.69
C GLU A 511 30.20 -28.50 -10.66
N PHE A 512 29.17 -27.67 -10.92
CA PHE A 512 28.68 -26.69 -9.94
C PHE A 512 28.16 -27.37 -8.67
N LEU A 513 27.39 -28.46 -8.82
CA LEU A 513 26.87 -29.24 -7.69
C LEU A 513 27.99 -29.75 -6.79
N ILE A 514 29.10 -30.23 -7.38
CA ILE A 514 30.28 -30.69 -6.65
C ILE A 514 30.94 -29.53 -5.90
N GLY A 515 31.16 -28.40 -6.59
CA GLY A 515 31.80 -27.22 -6.02
C GLY A 515 31.03 -26.61 -4.83
N ASP A 516 29.72 -26.42 -4.97
CA ASP A 516 28.90 -25.89 -3.88
C ASP A 516 28.74 -26.89 -2.71
N CYS A 517 28.70 -28.21 -2.97
CA CYS A 517 28.78 -29.20 -1.89
C CYS A 517 30.07 -29.03 -1.07
N MET A 518 31.20 -28.82 -1.72
CA MET A 518 32.48 -28.61 -1.06
C MET A 518 32.52 -27.28 -0.29
N PHE A 519 31.97 -26.21 -0.86
CA PHE A 519 31.84 -24.90 -0.20
C PHE A 519 31.03 -25.01 1.10
N ARG A 520 29.87 -25.69 1.06
CA ARG A 520 29.02 -25.93 2.24
C ARG A 520 29.66 -26.81 3.31
N MET A 521 30.65 -27.62 2.93
CA MET A 521 31.45 -28.44 3.84
C MET A 521 32.71 -27.72 4.34
N GLU A 522 32.88 -26.42 4.04
CA GLU A 522 34.05 -25.60 4.39
C GLU A 522 35.38 -26.15 3.83
N LYS A 523 35.30 -26.94 2.76
CA LYS A 523 36.44 -27.50 2.03
C LYS A 523 36.94 -26.48 1.00
N TRP A 524 37.56 -25.40 1.50
CA TRP A 524 37.83 -24.21 0.70
C TRP A 524 38.69 -24.48 -0.53
N ASP A 525 39.75 -25.28 -0.41
CA ASP A 525 40.64 -25.58 -1.54
C ASP A 525 39.94 -26.38 -2.64
N GLU A 526 39.22 -27.46 -2.30
CA GLU A 526 38.51 -28.26 -3.29
C GLU A 526 37.31 -27.52 -3.90
N ALA A 527 36.62 -26.68 -3.10
CA ALA A 527 35.57 -25.80 -3.56
C ALA A 527 36.10 -24.78 -4.58
N ILE A 528 37.23 -24.12 -4.27
CA ILE A 528 37.86 -23.18 -5.19
C ILE A 528 38.24 -23.87 -6.50
N ALA A 529 38.86 -25.05 -6.44
CA ALA A 529 39.22 -25.81 -7.63
C ALA A 529 38.00 -26.18 -8.50
N SER A 530 36.95 -26.71 -7.88
CA SER A 530 35.74 -27.16 -8.58
C SER A 530 34.91 -26.01 -9.16
N LEU A 531 34.71 -24.93 -8.40
CA LEU A 531 34.00 -23.74 -8.85
C LEU A 531 34.78 -22.98 -9.94
N THR A 532 36.12 -22.94 -9.87
CA THR A 532 36.95 -22.38 -10.94
C THR A 532 36.85 -23.20 -12.22
N ALA A 533 36.85 -24.54 -12.11
CA ALA A 533 36.66 -25.43 -13.26
C ALA A 533 35.29 -25.20 -13.92
N PHE A 534 34.22 -25.06 -13.11
CA PHE A 534 32.89 -24.70 -13.58
C PHE A 534 32.90 -23.37 -14.35
N LEU A 535 33.50 -22.31 -13.78
CA LEU A 535 33.58 -20.99 -14.45
C LEU A 535 34.42 -21.02 -15.74
N THR A 536 35.38 -21.95 -15.86
CA THR A 536 36.22 -22.07 -17.06
C THR A 536 35.50 -22.78 -18.22
N LYS A 537 34.64 -23.77 -17.92
CA LYS A 537 33.95 -24.58 -18.93
C LYS A 537 32.61 -23.99 -19.39
N HIS A 538 32.00 -23.12 -18.60
CA HIS A 538 30.69 -22.54 -18.87
C HIS A 538 30.81 -21.05 -19.28
N PRO A 539 30.59 -20.69 -20.56
CA PRO A 539 30.66 -19.30 -21.01
C PRO A 539 29.51 -18.43 -20.48
N SER A 540 29.67 -17.11 -20.63
CA SER A 540 28.78 -16.04 -20.17
C SER A 540 27.29 -16.31 -20.48
N GLY A 541 26.49 -16.50 -19.43
CA GLY A 541 25.03 -16.70 -19.52
C GLY A 541 24.44 -17.77 -18.61
N ASP A 542 25.27 -18.60 -17.96
CA ASP A 542 24.80 -19.57 -16.98
C ASP A 542 24.32 -18.86 -15.68
N PRO A 543 23.08 -19.11 -15.21
CA PRO A 543 22.49 -18.40 -14.07
C PRO A 543 23.16 -18.69 -12.73
N ARG A 544 24.13 -19.62 -12.67
CA ARG A 544 24.85 -19.98 -11.44
C ARG A 544 26.23 -19.36 -11.35
N ILE A 545 26.66 -18.63 -12.37
CA ILE A 545 27.95 -17.93 -12.38
C ILE A 545 28.02 -16.95 -11.21
N ASP A 546 26.92 -16.26 -10.90
CA ASP A 546 26.87 -15.30 -9.80
C ASP A 546 27.06 -15.96 -8.43
N THR A 547 26.45 -17.13 -8.22
CA THR A 547 26.57 -17.97 -7.03
C THR A 547 28.00 -18.50 -6.90
N ALA A 548 28.56 -19.02 -7.99
CA ALA A 548 29.94 -19.49 -8.00
C ALA A 548 30.95 -18.36 -7.70
N LEU A 549 30.74 -17.15 -8.25
CA LEU A 549 31.61 -16.00 -8.00
C LEU A 549 31.55 -15.52 -6.55
N VAL A 550 30.36 -15.46 -5.93
CA VAL A 550 30.26 -15.06 -4.51
C VAL A 550 30.86 -16.12 -3.60
N GLU A 551 30.65 -17.40 -3.87
CA GLU A 551 31.20 -18.51 -3.09
C GLU A 551 32.73 -18.55 -3.19
N LEU A 552 33.29 -18.34 -4.38
CA LEU A 552 34.73 -18.17 -4.58
C LEU A 552 35.27 -16.97 -3.80
N GLY A 553 34.62 -15.81 -3.91
CA GLY A 553 35.04 -14.61 -3.18
C GLY A 553 35.04 -14.82 -1.67
N VAL A 554 33.98 -15.45 -1.12
CA VAL A 554 33.88 -15.77 0.31
C VAL A 554 34.94 -16.80 0.72
N ALA A 555 35.16 -17.85 -0.06
CA ALA A 555 36.19 -18.84 0.21
C ALA A 555 37.59 -18.22 0.24
N GLU A 556 37.90 -17.30 -0.69
CA GLU A 556 39.17 -16.58 -0.71
C GLU A 556 39.33 -15.62 0.49
N VAL A 557 38.26 -14.94 0.94
CA VAL A 557 38.27 -14.16 2.19
C VAL A 557 38.60 -15.06 3.39
N ARG A 558 38.00 -16.25 3.48
CA ARG A 558 38.27 -17.21 4.57
C ARG A 558 39.72 -17.71 4.57
N LYS A 559 40.36 -17.74 3.41
CA LYS A 559 41.79 -18.05 3.26
C LYS A 559 42.73 -16.87 3.50
N GLY A 560 42.20 -15.65 3.67
CA GLY A 560 42.99 -14.42 3.82
C GLY A 560 43.49 -13.82 2.50
N ASN A 561 42.99 -14.29 1.35
CA ASN A 561 43.42 -13.84 0.02
C ASN A 561 42.55 -12.66 -0.48
N SER A 562 42.69 -11.50 0.15
CA SER A 562 41.83 -10.32 -0.11
C SER A 562 41.83 -9.87 -1.58
N GLU A 563 42.98 -9.88 -2.28
CA GLU A 563 43.05 -9.46 -3.71
C GLU A 563 42.25 -10.39 -4.64
N LYS A 564 42.34 -11.70 -4.44
CA LYS A 564 41.58 -12.69 -5.22
C LYS A 564 40.09 -12.59 -4.91
N ALA A 565 39.74 -12.42 -3.65
CA ALA A 565 38.36 -12.19 -3.23
C ALA A 565 37.76 -10.94 -3.91
N MET A 566 38.49 -9.82 -3.90
CA MET A 566 38.09 -8.60 -4.61
C MET A 566 37.90 -8.87 -6.10
N THR A 567 38.80 -9.61 -6.75
CA THR A 567 38.68 -9.96 -8.18
C THR A 567 37.37 -10.70 -8.47
N HIS A 568 36.99 -11.67 -7.64
CA HIS A 568 35.74 -12.42 -7.83
C HIS A 568 34.50 -11.56 -7.52
N PHE A 569 34.52 -10.77 -6.46
CA PHE A 569 33.43 -9.86 -6.11
C PHE A 569 33.23 -8.75 -7.15
N SER A 570 34.31 -8.16 -7.68
CA SER A 570 34.25 -7.17 -8.77
C SER A 570 33.63 -7.77 -10.03
N LYS A 571 34.09 -8.97 -10.44
CA LYS A 571 33.49 -9.68 -11.59
C LYS A 571 32.00 -9.95 -11.40
N LEU A 572 31.56 -10.25 -10.18
CA LEU A 572 30.15 -10.46 -9.85
C LEU A 572 29.35 -9.17 -10.00
N VAL A 573 29.79 -8.07 -9.38
CA VAL A 573 29.03 -6.81 -9.43
C VAL A 573 29.07 -6.13 -10.80
N GLU A 574 30.11 -6.35 -11.60
CA GLU A 574 30.23 -5.83 -12.97
C GLU A 574 29.34 -6.57 -13.96
N ASN A 575 29.35 -7.91 -13.92
CA ASN A 575 28.70 -8.73 -14.95
C ASN A 575 27.29 -9.20 -14.54
N HIS A 576 26.96 -9.16 -13.25
CA HIS A 576 25.71 -9.68 -12.70
C HIS A 576 25.07 -8.71 -11.69
N ALA A 577 25.05 -7.41 -12.01
CA ALA A 577 24.59 -6.34 -11.12
C ALA A 577 23.20 -6.55 -10.47
N LYS A 578 22.31 -7.36 -11.08
CA LYS A 578 20.97 -7.70 -10.54
C LYS A 578 20.95 -8.91 -9.60
N SER A 579 22.08 -9.59 -9.40
CA SER A 579 22.16 -10.78 -8.55
C SER A 579 21.92 -10.43 -7.08
N PRO A 580 21.14 -11.22 -6.32
CA PRO A 580 21.01 -11.05 -4.87
C PRO A 580 22.35 -11.24 -4.14
N HIS A 581 23.32 -11.91 -4.77
CA HIS A 581 24.66 -12.12 -4.22
C HIS A 581 25.52 -10.85 -4.24
N CYS A 582 25.15 -9.83 -5.02
CA CYS A 582 25.83 -8.54 -5.02
C CYS A 582 25.81 -7.86 -3.64
N ALA A 583 24.81 -8.11 -2.79
CA ALA A 583 24.78 -7.59 -1.43
C ALA A 583 26.01 -8.02 -0.60
N VAL A 584 26.38 -9.30 -0.70
CA VAL A 584 27.57 -9.87 -0.05
C VAL A 584 28.84 -9.31 -0.68
N ALA A 585 28.89 -9.27 -2.01
CA ALA A 585 30.04 -8.74 -2.74
C ALA A 585 30.34 -7.28 -2.38
N TYR A 586 29.34 -6.39 -2.43
CA TYR A 586 29.51 -4.99 -2.09
C TYR A 586 29.91 -4.76 -0.62
N ALA A 587 29.32 -5.50 0.32
CA ALA A 587 29.66 -5.37 1.73
C ALA A 587 31.09 -5.88 2.05
N GLU A 588 31.52 -6.97 1.42
CA GLU A 588 32.90 -7.47 1.57
C GLU A 588 33.92 -6.58 0.84
N LEU A 589 33.63 -6.10 -0.38
CA LEU A 589 34.47 -5.11 -1.08
C LEU A 589 34.66 -3.86 -0.22
N GLY A 590 33.57 -3.35 0.36
CA GLY A 590 33.62 -2.19 1.24
C GLY A 590 34.45 -2.41 2.51
N ARG A 591 34.29 -3.58 3.15
CA ARG A 591 35.11 -3.97 4.31
C ARG A 591 36.59 -4.07 3.94
N ILE A 592 36.92 -4.80 2.87
CA ILE A 592 38.31 -5.04 2.43
C ILE A 592 38.99 -3.71 2.10
N ASN A 593 38.32 -2.81 1.37
CA ASN A 593 38.86 -1.49 1.05
C ASN A 593 39.05 -0.61 2.30
N TYR A 594 38.13 -0.65 3.27
CA TYR A 594 38.29 0.07 4.54
C TYR A 594 39.51 -0.41 5.34
N GLU A 595 39.72 -1.74 5.38
CA GLU A 595 40.89 -2.35 6.03
C GLU A 595 42.19 -1.99 5.31
N ALA A 596 42.16 -1.84 3.98
CA ALA A 596 43.27 -1.34 3.17
C ALA A 596 43.52 0.18 3.32
N GLY A 597 42.64 0.91 4.00
CA GLY A 597 42.72 2.37 4.17
C GLY A 597 42.13 3.18 3.00
N GLU A 598 41.52 2.51 2.02
CA GLU A 598 40.90 3.12 0.84
C GLU A 598 39.44 3.52 1.12
N ASN A 599 39.26 4.64 1.82
CA ASN A 599 37.93 5.07 2.29
C ASN A 599 36.93 5.38 1.16
N GLU A 600 37.38 5.95 0.03
CA GLU A 600 36.49 6.29 -1.10
C GLU A 600 35.94 5.04 -1.81
N PRO A 601 36.77 4.07 -2.27
CA PRO A 601 36.27 2.79 -2.79
C PRO A 601 35.43 2.02 -1.77
N ALA A 602 35.79 2.09 -0.48
CA ALA A 602 35.02 1.46 0.58
C ALA A 602 33.61 2.05 0.68
N ARG A 603 33.49 3.39 0.75
CA ARG A 603 32.19 4.07 0.80
C ARG A 603 31.34 3.72 -0.42
N ALA A 604 31.90 3.84 -1.63
CA ALA A 604 31.17 3.59 -2.86
C ALA A 604 30.55 2.18 -2.90
N ALA A 605 31.30 1.16 -2.44
CA ALA A 605 30.79 -0.21 -2.37
C ALA A 605 29.70 -0.37 -1.28
N LEU A 606 29.90 0.21 -0.08
CA LEU A 606 28.93 0.09 1.01
C LEU A 606 27.63 0.85 0.71
N GLU A 607 27.70 2.02 0.08
CA GLU A 607 26.52 2.79 -0.36
C GLU A 607 25.74 2.04 -1.45
N LYS A 608 26.43 1.44 -2.44
CA LYS A 608 25.81 0.53 -3.42
C LYS A 608 25.10 -0.64 -2.75
N CYS A 609 25.67 -1.20 -1.68
CA CYS A 609 25.03 -2.27 -0.90
C CYS A 609 23.69 -1.79 -0.31
N LEU A 610 23.67 -0.60 0.29
CA LEU A 610 22.46 -0.03 0.90
C LEU A 610 21.43 0.46 -0.13
N GLU A 611 21.88 0.99 -1.26
CA GLU A 611 21.02 1.47 -2.37
C GLU A 611 20.26 0.31 -3.03
N LEU A 612 21.00 -0.76 -3.36
CA LEU A 612 20.44 -1.88 -4.12
C LEU A 612 19.80 -2.94 -3.22
N PHE A 613 20.21 -3.04 -1.95
CA PHE A 613 19.77 -4.08 -1.01
C PHE A 613 19.40 -3.51 0.38
N PRO A 614 18.43 -2.58 0.47
CA PRO A 614 18.11 -1.85 1.70
C PRO A 614 17.61 -2.73 2.86
N GLU A 615 17.07 -3.92 2.57
CA GLU A 615 16.59 -4.89 3.57
C GLU A 615 17.47 -6.16 3.64
N GLY A 616 18.67 -6.12 3.04
CA GLY A 616 19.56 -7.27 2.94
C GLY A 616 20.27 -7.62 4.26
N ALA A 617 20.64 -8.89 4.41
CA ALA A 617 21.38 -9.38 5.59
C ALA A 617 22.75 -8.70 5.81
N GLN A 618 23.27 -7.98 4.81
CA GLN A 618 24.55 -7.28 4.87
C GLN A 618 24.44 -5.80 5.26
N VAL A 619 23.22 -5.26 5.37
CA VAL A 619 22.97 -3.88 5.84
C VAL A 619 23.69 -3.56 7.16
N PRO A 620 23.66 -4.42 8.21
CA PRO A 620 24.36 -4.12 9.45
C PRO A 620 25.87 -3.89 9.28
N LYS A 621 26.50 -4.69 8.41
CA LYS A 621 27.93 -4.59 8.10
C LYS A 621 28.22 -3.32 7.30
N ALA A 622 27.41 -3.04 6.28
CA ALA A 622 27.56 -1.85 5.45
C ALA A 622 27.48 -0.57 6.27
N THR A 623 26.42 -0.44 7.08
CA THR A 623 26.21 0.69 7.98
C THR A 623 27.32 0.84 9.02
N TYR A 624 27.81 -0.26 9.59
CA TYR A 624 28.91 -0.23 10.57
C TYR A 624 30.17 0.43 10.00
N TYR A 625 30.64 -0.03 8.82
CA TYR A 625 31.86 0.49 8.22
C TYR A 625 31.69 1.90 7.67
N LEU A 626 30.50 2.28 7.19
CA LEU A 626 30.20 3.68 6.83
C LEU A 626 30.31 4.62 8.04
N GLY A 627 29.87 4.18 9.22
CA GLY A 627 30.03 4.95 10.47
C GLY A 627 31.51 5.20 10.82
N TRP A 628 32.34 4.17 10.66
CA TRP A 628 33.79 4.29 10.89
C TRP A 628 34.51 5.15 9.85
N ILE A 629 34.11 5.06 8.58
CA ILE A 629 34.62 5.94 7.53
C ILE A 629 34.30 7.40 7.88
N ALA A 630 33.05 7.70 8.25
CA ALA A 630 32.63 9.03 8.64
C ALA A 630 33.41 9.58 9.87
N LEU A 631 33.70 8.73 10.87
CA LEU A 631 34.57 9.11 11.99
C LEU A 631 35.99 9.47 11.56
N LYS A 632 36.61 8.68 10.67
CA LYS A 632 37.96 8.99 10.15
C LYS A 632 38.00 10.33 9.42
N GLU A 633 36.89 10.73 8.82
CA GLU A 633 36.74 12.00 8.09
C GLU A 633 36.30 13.17 8.97
N LYS A 634 36.15 12.94 10.29
CA LYS A 634 35.64 13.92 11.25
C LYS A 634 34.21 14.40 10.92
N ASN A 635 33.43 13.58 10.22
CA ASN A 635 32.03 13.81 9.94
C ASN A 635 31.15 13.13 11.00
N ASP A 636 31.11 13.75 12.18
CA ASP A 636 30.38 13.23 13.35
C ASP A 636 28.87 13.08 13.09
N ALA A 637 28.29 13.92 12.22
CA ALA A 637 26.87 13.88 11.88
C ALA A 637 26.51 12.59 11.12
N GLU A 638 27.30 12.25 10.10
CA GLU A 638 27.08 11.02 9.34
C GLU A 638 27.46 9.78 10.17
N ALA A 639 28.55 9.84 10.95
CA ALA A 639 28.92 8.76 11.85
C ALA A 639 27.79 8.43 12.85
N LEU A 640 27.20 9.46 13.46
CA LEU A 640 26.08 9.31 14.38
C LEU A 640 24.89 8.65 13.68
N LYS A 641 24.54 9.09 12.46
CA LYS A 641 23.43 8.54 11.69
C LYS A 641 23.63 7.05 11.40
N GLN A 642 24.83 6.67 10.96
CA GLN A 642 25.14 5.28 10.63
C GLN A 642 25.11 4.38 11.87
N PHE A 643 25.82 4.73 12.95
CA PHE A 643 25.80 3.91 14.17
C PHE A 643 24.41 3.85 14.83
N GLN A 644 23.63 4.94 14.78
CA GLN A 644 22.24 4.93 15.26
C GLN A 644 21.37 3.97 14.44
N ALA A 645 21.49 4.00 13.10
CA ALA A 645 20.73 3.11 12.22
C ALA A 645 21.04 1.64 12.54
N LEU A 646 22.31 1.31 12.74
CA LEU A 646 22.74 -0.05 13.10
C LEU A 646 22.18 -0.52 14.46
N VAL A 647 22.34 0.29 15.50
CA VAL A 647 21.89 -0.08 16.86
C VAL A 647 20.37 -0.19 16.94
N THR A 648 19.64 0.63 16.18
CA THR A 648 18.16 0.67 16.20
C THR A 648 17.55 -0.45 15.37
N ALA A 649 18.00 -0.62 14.12
CA ALA A 649 17.43 -1.62 13.21
C ALA A 649 17.91 -3.04 13.54
N HIS A 650 19.10 -3.20 14.14
CA HIS A 650 19.72 -4.50 14.38
C HIS A 650 20.30 -4.65 15.80
N PRO A 651 19.52 -4.49 16.87
CA PRO A 651 20.01 -4.44 18.25
C PRO A 651 20.64 -5.76 18.77
N GLY A 652 20.41 -6.88 18.09
CA GLY A 652 20.99 -8.20 18.40
C GLY A 652 22.20 -8.59 17.54
N HIS A 653 22.59 -7.77 16.56
CA HIS A 653 23.72 -8.07 15.69
C HIS A 653 25.06 -7.89 16.43
N LYS A 654 26.07 -8.71 16.10
CA LYS A 654 27.38 -8.71 16.80
C LYS A 654 28.10 -7.37 16.73
N LEU A 655 27.93 -6.62 15.64
CA LEU A 655 28.53 -5.29 15.46
C LEU A 655 27.83 -4.17 16.26
N SER A 656 26.64 -4.44 16.78
CA SER A 656 25.83 -3.42 17.46
C SER A 656 26.36 -3.07 18.85
N SER A 657 27.14 -3.94 19.51
CA SER A 657 27.74 -3.63 20.81
C SER A 657 28.82 -2.55 20.71
N ASP A 658 29.73 -2.68 19.74
CA ASP A 658 30.77 -1.68 19.49
C ASP A 658 30.18 -0.38 18.95
N ALA A 659 29.27 -0.51 17.97
CA ALA A 659 28.52 0.64 17.45
C ALA A 659 27.75 1.39 18.55
N SER A 660 27.24 0.69 19.58
CA SER A 660 26.57 1.32 20.71
C SER A 660 27.53 2.14 21.59
N LEU A 661 28.79 1.72 21.76
CA LEU A 661 29.77 2.53 22.49
C LEU A 661 30.10 3.80 21.70
N GLN A 662 30.43 3.66 20.41
CA GLN A 662 30.73 4.80 19.54
C GLN A 662 29.56 5.76 19.42
N LEU A 663 28.34 5.23 19.32
CA LEU A 663 27.11 6.01 19.33
C LEU A 663 26.96 6.80 20.62
N GLY A 664 27.22 6.20 21.79
CA GLY A 664 27.14 6.89 23.08
C GLY A 664 28.13 8.06 23.21
N LEU A 665 29.35 7.88 22.70
CA LEU A 665 30.39 8.92 22.67
C LEU A 665 30.02 10.05 21.69
N LEU A 666 29.58 9.71 20.48
CA LEU A 666 29.12 10.66 19.48
C LEU A 666 27.90 11.44 19.96
N GLN A 667 26.95 10.77 20.60
CA GLN A 667 25.79 11.42 21.23
C GLN A 667 26.24 12.40 22.31
N LEU A 668 27.25 12.07 23.13
CA LEU A 668 27.79 12.99 24.13
C LEU A 668 28.43 14.23 23.48
N GLY A 669 29.28 14.04 22.45
CA GLY A 669 29.90 15.13 21.70
C GLY A 669 28.87 16.02 20.98
N ALA A 670 27.83 15.39 20.42
CA ALA A 670 26.68 16.04 19.82
C ALA A 670 25.69 16.64 20.84
N LYS A 671 26.02 16.62 22.15
CA LYS A 671 25.20 17.13 23.26
C LYS A 671 23.82 16.45 23.42
N LYS A 672 23.64 15.25 22.86
CA LYS A 672 22.45 14.39 23.00
C LYS A 672 22.51 13.59 24.30
N TYR A 673 22.47 14.28 25.44
CA TYR A 673 22.79 13.69 26.74
C TYR A 673 21.85 12.57 27.20
N VAL A 674 20.54 12.68 26.93
CA VAL A 674 19.56 11.66 27.30
C VAL A 674 19.76 10.37 26.50
N GLU A 675 20.02 10.50 25.19
CA GLU A 675 20.33 9.37 24.31
C GLU A 675 21.66 8.73 24.70
N ALA A 676 22.71 9.55 24.88
CA ALA A 676 24.03 9.10 25.32
C ALA A 676 23.92 8.27 26.61
N LYS A 677 23.18 8.77 27.60
CA LYS A 677 22.93 8.08 28.86
C LYS A 677 22.25 6.73 28.64
N ALA A 678 21.17 6.68 27.85
CA ALA A 678 20.43 5.44 27.59
C ALA A 678 21.31 4.41 26.86
N THR A 679 22.00 4.85 25.81
CA THR A 679 22.91 4.03 25.01
C THR A 679 24.06 3.48 25.85
N LEU A 680 24.76 4.32 26.62
CA LEU A 680 25.88 3.92 27.46
C LEU A 680 25.44 3.01 28.62
N LYS A 681 24.27 3.25 29.22
CA LYS A 681 23.72 2.37 30.25
C LYS A 681 23.37 0.99 29.69
N ALA A 682 22.74 0.94 28.52
CA ALA A 682 22.41 -0.33 27.85
C ALA A 682 23.69 -1.09 27.45
N PHE A 683 24.69 -0.37 26.95
CA PHE A 683 26.01 -0.91 26.63
C PHE A 683 26.68 -1.54 27.85
N LEU A 684 26.78 -0.82 28.97
CA LEU A 684 27.41 -1.30 30.21
C LEU A 684 26.64 -2.47 30.84
N THR A 685 25.31 -2.50 30.71
CA THR A 685 24.47 -3.61 31.21
C THR A 685 24.71 -4.90 30.42
N LYS A 686 24.80 -4.80 29.08
CA LYS A 686 25.04 -5.95 28.21
C LYS A 686 26.52 -6.38 28.19
N ASN A 687 27.45 -5.46 28.42
CA ASN A 687 28.90 -5.67 28.27
C ASN A 687 29.71 -5.21 29.50
N PRO A 688 29.46 -5.75 30.71
CA PRO A 688 30.05 -5.24 31.96
C PRO A 688 31.58 -5.45 32.07
N LYS A 689 32.16 -6.35 31.27
CA LYS A 689 33.61 -6.65 31.24
C LYS A 689 34.31 -6.10 29.99
N HIS A 690 33.69 -5.18 29.27
CA HIS A 690 34.30 -4.56 28.09
C HIS A 690 35.57 -3.79 28.48
N ALA A 691 36.60 -3.77 27.61
CA ALA A 691 37.86 -3.08 27.89
C ALA A 691 37.64 -1.59 28.24
N GLU A 692 36.72 -0.94 27.52
CA GLU A 692 36.34 0.47 27.72
C GLU A 692 35.29 0.72 28.82
N ALA A 693 35.07 -0.22 29.75
CA ALA A 693 34.02 -0.08 30.76
C ALA A 693 34.25 1.12 31.71
N VAL A 694 35.49 1.44 32.11
CA VAL A 694 35.79 2.58 33.00
C VAL A 694 35.55 3.91 32.28
N ALA A 695 36.02 4.03 31.04
CA ALA A 695 35.77 5.21 30.20
C ALA A 695 34.27 5.39 29.93
N ALA A 696 33.56 4.31 29.60
CA ALA A 696 32.10 4.34 29.45
C ALA A 696 31.37 4.67 30.75
N THR A 697 31.87 4.27 31.92
CA THR A 697 31.31 4.61 33.24
C THR A 697 31.46 6.10 33.55
N TYR A 698 32.65 6.66 33.35
CA TYR A 698 32.88 8.10 33.48
C TYR A 698 32.01 8.89 32.49
N THR A 699 32.00 8.48 31.22
CA THR A 699 31.20 9.09 30.15
C THR A 699 29.70 9.01 30.46
N LEU A 700 29.21 7.89 31.01
CA LEU A 700 27.84 7.76 31.50
C LEU A 700 27.58 8.74 32.65
N GLY A 701 28.54 8.93 33.55
CA GLY A 701 28.48 9.95 34.60
C GLY A 701 28.32 11.36 34.03
N VAL A 702 29.16 11.74 33.05
CA VAL A 702 29.09 13.03 32.36
C VAL A 702 27.76 13.19 31.61
N ALA A 703 27.36 12.19 30.82
CA ALA A 703 26.08 12.18 30.12
C ALA A 703 24.91 12.32 31.12
N SER A 704 24.97 11.62 32.25
CA SER A 704 23.95 11.69 33.29
C SER A 704 23.88 13.08 33.92
N ALA A 705 25.03 13.68 34.27
CA ALA A 705 25.11 15.02 34.84
C ALA A 705 24.53 16.07 33.88
N ARG A 706 24.96 16.03 32.61
CA ARG A 706 24.49 16.95 31.57
C ARG A 706 23.03 16.70 31.15
N SER A 707 22.52 15.47 31.33
CA SER A 707 21.10 15.13 31.13
C SER A 707 20.20 15.48 32.34
N GLY A 708 20.78 15.94 33.46
CA GLY A 708 20.05 16.29 34.68
C GLY A 708 19.80 15.12 35.64
N ASP A 709 20.20 13.88 35.32
CA ASP A 709 20.16 12.74 36.26
C ASP A 709 21.38 12.77 37.19
N LYS A 710 21.30 13.68 38.16
CA LYS A 710 22.36 13.92 39.14
C LYS A 710 22.61 12.71 40.03
N ASN A 711 21.58 11.91 40.33
CA ASN A 711 21.73 10.70 41.17
C ASN A 711 22.58 9.64 40.47
N THR A 712 22.29 9.35 39.20
CA THR A 712 23.11 8.41 38.42
C THR A 712 24.51 8.96 38.20
N ALA A 713 24.65 10.26 37.92
CA ALA A 713 25.95 10.91 37.78
C ALA A 713 26.81 10.76 39.03
N VAL A 714 26.26 11.09 40.20
CA VAL A 714 26.91 10.91 41.50
C VAL A 714 27.34 9.46 41.71
N ALA A 715 26.48 8.48 41.39
CA ALA A 715 26.84 7.07 41.53
C ALA A 715 28.01 6.67 40.62
N GLN A 716 28.00 7.09 39.35
CA GLN A 716 29.07 6.76 38.40
C GLN A 716 30.38 7.47 38.74
N PHE A 717 30.36 8.76 39.04
CA PHE A 717 31.56 9.51 39.42
C PHE A 717 32.16 9.00 40.73
N ARG A 718 31.32 8.70 41.73
CA ARG A 718 31.77 8.06 42.96
C ARG A 718 32.39 6.69 42.67
N GLN A 719 31.80 5.90 41.77
CA GLN A 719 32.35 4.61 41.38
C GLN A 719 33.75 4.76 40.75
N VAL A 720 33.93 5.73 39.85
CA VAL A 720 35.24 6.02 39.25
C VAL A 720 36.24 6.45 40.34
N ALA A 721 35.89 7.45 41.16
CA ALA A 721 36.78 7.99 42.19
C ALA A 721 37.17 6.96 43.28
N THR A 722 36.26 6.06 43.65
CA THR A 722 36.49 5.09 44.74
C THR A 722 37.05 3.75 44.27
N LYS A 723 36.55 3.19 43.16
CA LYS A 723 37.01 1.87 42.66
C LYS A 723 38.21 1.98 41.72
N HIS A 724 38.43 3.15 41.13
CA HIS A 724 39.53 3.39 40.19
C HIS A 724 40.30 4.69 40.52
N PRO A 725 40.82 4.87 41.76
CA PRO A 725 41.43 6.14 42.21
C PRO A 725 42.72 6.51 41.47
N LYS A 726 43.38 5.53 40.82
CA LYS A 726 44.56 5.72 39.95
C LYS A 726 44.21 6.00 38.48
N SER A 727 42.92 5.98 38.12
CA SER A 727 42.48 6.28 36.77
C SER A 727 42.74 7.75 36.44
N GLU A 728 43.06 8.04 35.18
CA GLU A 728 43.17 9.41 34.66
C GLU A 728 41.88 10.25 34.76
N TYR A 729 40.75 9.60 35.09
CA TYR A 729 39.44 10.22 35.29
C TYR A 729 39.10 10.54 36.75
N ALA A 730 39.95 10.16 37.73
CA ALA A 730 39.58 10.22 39.16
C ALA A 730 39.44 11.65 39.72
N ASP A 731 40.37 12.56 39.42
CA ASP A 731 40.32 13.96 39.86
C ASP A 731 39.15 14.72 39.20
N ARG A 732 38.95 14.51 37.89
CA ARG A 732 37.81 15.01 37.13
C ARG A 732 36.49 14.46 37.65
N ALA A 733 36.45 13.18 38.03
CA ALA A 733 35.27 12.59 38.64
C ALA A 733 34.95 13.23 40.00
N LEU A 734 35.94 13.56 40.84
CA LEU A 734 35.71 14.28 42.10
C LEU A 734 35.19 15.71 41.89
N TYR A 735 35.75 16.42 40.91
CA TYR A 735 35.27 17.76 40.54
C TYR A 735 33.82 17.71 40.03
N GLU A 736 33.52 16.82 39.08
CA GLU A 736 32.16 16.66 38.54
C GLU A 736 31.18 16.11 39.59
N LEU A 737 31.64 15.30 40.55
CA LEU A 737 30.87 14.85 41.70
C LEU A 737 30.47 16.02 42.60
N ALA A 738 31.44 16.89 42.96
CA ALA A 738 31.19 18.08 43.76
C ALA A 738 30.22 19.05 43.05
N TRP A 739 30.41 19.25 41.75
CA TRP A 739 29.51 20.03 40.91
C TRP A 739 28.09 19.45 40.91
N CYS A 740 27.94 18.12 40.77
CA CYS A 740 26.65 17.46 40.85
C CYS A 740 25.97 17.67 42.21
N TYR A 741 26.70 17.59 43.32
CA TYR A 741 26.14 17.85 44.64
C TYR A 741 25.72 19.30 44.85
N LYS A 742 26.50 20.26 44.35
CA LYS A 742 26.15 21.69 44.36
C LYS A 742 24.84 21.92 43.61
N GLU A 743 24.72 21.33 42.43
CA GLU A 743 23.52 21.31 41.61
C GLU A 743 22.32 20.60 42.28
N MET A 744 22.57 19.63 43.16
CA MET A 744 21.55 19.00 44.01
C MET A 744 21.23 19.80 45.28
N LYS A 745 21.84 20.97 45.47
CA LYS A 745 21.78 21.78 46.69
C LYS A 745 22.31 21.07 47.94
N ASN A 746 23.05 19.96 47.76
CA ASN A 746 23.71 19.26 48.85
C ASN A 746 25.10 19.86 49.06
N LYS A 747 25.12 21.02 49.72
CA LYS A 747 26.33 21.82 49.90
C LYS A 747 27.40 21.09 50.69
N ASN A 748 27.01 20.36 51.74
CA ASN A 748 27.97 19.63 52.59
C ASN A 748 28.75 18.58 51.81
N GLU A 749 28.08 17.78 50.97
CA GLU A 749 28.76 16.77 50.16
C GLU A 749 29.54 17.39 48.99
N ALA A 750 29.08 18.51 48.45
CA ALA A 750 29.84 19.28 47.46
C ALA A 750 31.16 19.80 48.06
N THR A 751 31.11 20.36 49.26
CA THR A 751 32.29 20.81 50.01
C THR A 751 33.26 19.66 50.27
N LYS A 752 32.79 18.52 50.79
CA LYS A 752 33.65 17.34 51.03
C LYS A 752 34.35 16.84 49.76
N ALA A 753 33.64 16.78 48.64
CA ALA A 753 34.22 16.32 47.38
C ALA A 753 35.27 17.31 46.83
N TYR A 754 35.04 18.61 46.99
CA TYR A 754 36.03 19.64 46.67
C TYR A 754 37.24 19.62 47.61
N GLU A 755 37.04 19.45 48.92
CA GLU A 755 38.11 19.28 49.91
C GLU A 755 38.94 18.02 49.61
N SER A 756 38.28 16.90 49.30
CA SER A 756 38.96 15.66 48.89
C SER A 756 39.78 15.84 47.60
N LEU A 757 39.35 16.71 46.68
CA LEU A 757 40.14 17.05 45.50
C LEU A 757 41.39 17.84 45.89
N LEU A 758 41.23 18.86 46.74
CA LEU A 758 42.35 19.71 47.21
C LEU A 758 43.36 18.90 48.04
N GLU A 759 42.89 17.92 48.82
CA GLU A 759 43.72 17.07 49.69
C GLU A 759 44.44 15.98 48.91
N ASN A 760 43.71 15.18 48.11
CA ASN A 760 44.28 14.01 47.43
C ASN A 760 44.94 14.34 46.08
N TYR A 761 44.63 15.50 45.50
CA TYR A 761 45.15 15.93 44.19
C TYR A 761 45.62 17.41 44.22
N PRO A 762 46.58 17.77 45.10
CA PRO A 762 46.99 19.16 45.34
C PRO A 762 47.67 19.81 44.12
N THR A 763 48.19 19.02 43.19
CA THR A 763 48.79 19.49 41.92
C THR A 763 47.80 19.52 40.76
N SER A 764 46.51 19.21 40.99
CA SER A 764 45.49 19.27 39.96
C SER A 764 45.33 20.71 39.44
N LYS A 765 45.09 20.84 38.13
CA LYS A 765 44.80 22.13 37.49
C LYS A 765 43.46 22.73 37.94
N LEU A 766 42.66 22.01 38.73
CA LEU A 766 41.32 22.41 39.18
C LEU A 766 41.31 23.15 40.54
N THR A 767 42.43 23.21 41.27
CA THR A 767 42.48 23.71 42.66
C THR A 767 42.05 25.16 42.84
N THR A 768 42.54 26.11 42.03
CA THR A 768 42.15 27.54 42.10
C THR A 768 40.66 27.76 41.83
N ARG A 769 40.11 27.03 40.86
CA ARG A 769 38.68 27.09 40.52
C ARG A 769 37.82 26.57 41.66
N VAL A 770 38.25 25.48 42.30
CA VAL A 770 37.56 24.90 43.46
C VAL A 770 37.45 25.90 44.60
N ARG A 771 38.48 26.73 44.87
CA ARG A 771 38.43 27.77 45.92
C ARG A 771 37.35 28.83 45.70
N VAL A 772 37.25 29.40 44.49
CA VAL A 772 36.21 30.39 44.15
C VAL A 772 34.81 29.80 44.22
N GLU A 773 34.65 28.56 43.74
CA GLU A 773 33.35 27.87 43.80
C GLU A 773 32.95 27.52 45.25
N LEU A 774 33.93 27.28 46.15
CA LEU A 774 33.69 27.06 47.57
C LEU A 774 33.27 28.36 48.29
N ALA A 775 33.82 29.52 47.91
CA ALA A 775 33.40 30.81 48.43
C ALA A 775 31.93 31.13 48.10
N GLU A 776 31.44 30.77 46.90
CA GLU A 776 30.02 30.85 46.56
C GLU A 776 29.14 29.97 47.46
N LEU A 777 29.56 28.74 47.75
CA LEU A 777 28.80 27.86 48.65
C LEU A 777 28.71 28.45 50.07
N THR A 778 29.71 29.21 50.46
CA THR A 778 29.77 29.93 51.76
C THR A 778 28.90 31.20 51.75
N PHE A 779 28.75 31.90 50.61
CA PHE A 779 27.87 33.09 50.44
C PHE A 779 26.44 32.82 50.87
N ASP A 780 25.90 31.68 50.43
CA ASP A 780 24.54 31.30 50.75
C ASP A 780 24.34 30.93 52.23
N ALA A 781 25.41 30.64 52.97
CA ALA A 781 25.35 30.45 54.42
C ALA A 781 25.15 31.79 55.17
N LYS A 782 25.01 32.92 54.44
CA LYS A 782 24.88 34.29 54.93
C LYS A 782 26.05 34.79 55.77
N ASP A 783 27.15 34.06 55.77
CA ASP A 783 28.43 34.50 56.32
C ASP A 783 29.10 35.40 55.28
N TYR A 784 28.50 36.58 55.08
CA TYR A 784 28.97 37.55 54.09
C TYR A 784 30.37 38.06 54.46
N GLU A 785 30.72 38.10 55.75
CA GLU A 785 32.05 38.45 56.27
C GLU A 785 33.14 37.48 55.80
N LYS A 786 32.99 36.17 56.02
CA LYS A 786 33.97 35.17 55.60
C LYS A 786 34.11 35.13 54.07
N VAL A 787 33.01 35.35 53.36
CA VAL A 787 32.98 35.35 51.89
C VAL A 787 33.68 36.58 51.32
N ILE A 788 33.44 37.76 51.90
CA ILE A 788 34.15 38.98 51.51
C ILE A 788 35.66 38.77 51.72
N ALA A 789 36.09 38.25 52.89
CA ALA A 789 37.51 38.02 53.17
C ALA A 789 38.18 37.04 52.19
N GLU A 790 37.57 35.87 51.93
CA GLU A 790 38.12 34.86 51.02
C GLU A 790 38.16 35.35 49.56
N LEU A 791 37.13 36.09 49.12
CA LEU A 791 37.08 36.65 47.76
C LEU A 791 38.07 37.82 47.58
N GLU A 792 38.29 38.63 48.61
CA GLU A 792 39.32 39.68 48.62
C GLU A 792 40.72 39.05 48.52
N THR A 793 41.05 38.06 49.36
CA THR A 793 42.36 37.36 49.29
C THR A 793 42.54 36.65 47.95
N THR A 794 41.49 35.99 47.44
CA THR A 794 41.57 35.32 46.13
C THR A 794 41.83 36.32 45.00
N LEU A 795 41.32 37.56 45.09
CA LEU A 795 41.52 38.59 44.07
C LEU A 795 42.95 39.13 43.98
N GLU A 796 43.77 38.99 45.03
CA GLU A 796 45.16 39.52 45.07
C GLU A 796 46.08 38.80 44.06
N ASP A 797 45.99 37.47 43.98
CA ASP A 797 46.86 36.63 43.13
C ASP A 797 46.18 36.15 41.83
N LEU A 798 44.91 36.53 41.59
CA LEU A 798 44.10 35.98 40.50
C LEU A 798 44.41 36.60 39.14
N LYS A 799 45.25 35.91 38.37
CA LYS A 799 45.63 36.27 37.00
C LYS A 799 44.59 35.88 35.94
N ASP A 800 43.70 34.92 36.25
CA ASP A 800 42.63 34.53 35.33
C ASP A 800 41.53 35.61 35.30
N LYS A 801 41.43 36.31 34.17
CA LYS A 801 40.49 37.44 33.98
C LYS A 801 39.01 37.03 34.14
N ASN A 802 38.64 35.83 33.69
CA ASN A 802 37.25 35.36 33.77
C ASN A 802 36.85 35.06 35.22
N LEU A 803 37.80 34.52 35.99
CA LEU A 803 37.57 34.24 37.40
C LEU A 803 37.55 35.54 38.24
N ARG A 804 38.34 36.55 37.83
CA ARG A 804 38.35 37.90 38.45
C ARG A 804 37.01 38.63 38.29
N GLU A 805 36.48 38.67 37.06
CA GLU A 805 35.16 39.24 36.74
C GLU A 805 34.05 38.64 37.62
N GLN A 806 34.00 37.30 37.71
CA GLN A 806 33.01 36.59 38.54
C GLN A 806 33.14 36.95 40.02
N THR A 807 34.36 37.17 40.48
CA THR A 807 34.62 37.48 41.89
C THR A 807 34.14 38.88 42.25
N LEU A 808 34.33 39.89 41.39
CA LEU A 808 33.81 41.26 41.61
C LEU A 808 32.28 41.35 41.64
N TYR A 809 31.60 40.66 40.72
CA TYR A 809 30.12 40.65 40.70
C TYR A 809 29.54 40.05 41.98
N ARG A 810 30.15 38.96 42.45
CA ARG A 810 29.77 38.31 43.71
C ARG A 810 30.00 39.23 44.90
N LEU A 811 31.11 39.97 44.90
CA LEU A 811 31.41 40.98 45.92
C LEU A 811 30.38 42.15 45.91
N GLY A 812 30.05 42.71 44.75
CA GLY A 812 29.05 43.80 44.63
C GLY A 812 27.63 43.36 45.03
N THR A 813 27.29 42.12 44.74
CA THR A 813 26.05 41.48 45.19
C THR A 813 26.05 41.24 46.70
N ALA A 814 27.18 40.84 47.29
CA ALA A 814 27.35 40.76 48.74
C ALA A 814 27.04 42.10 49.40
N TYR A 815 27.54 43.20 48.81
CA TYR A 815 27.28 44.55 49.30
C TYR A 815 25.80 44.98 49.18
N PHE A 816 25.11 44.68 48.06
CA PHE A 816 23.67 45.00 47.89
C PHE A 816 22.81 44.34 48.97
N ASN A 817 23.04 43.04 49.18
CA ASN A 817 22.27 42.24 50.13
C ASN A 817 22.59 42.57 51.59
N LYS A 818 23.82 43.01 51.89
CA LYS A 818 24.17 43.59 53.19
C LYS A 818 23.54 44.98 53.43
N GLY A 819 22.89 45.57 52.42
CA GLY A 819 22.23 46.88 52.50
C GLY A 819 23.17 48.06 52.27
N VAL A 820 24.40 47.80 51.83
CA VAL A 820 25.39 48.85 51.58
C VAL A 820 25.25 49.34 50.14
N PHE A 821 24.10 49.95 49.79
CA PHE A 821 23.74 50.33 48.42
C PHE A 821 24.74 51.26 47.73
N ALA A 822 25.48 52.07 48.50
CA ALA A 822 26.56 52.91 47.96
C ALA A 822 27.80 52.11 47.54
N LYS A 823 28.30 51.18 48.37
CA LYS A 823 29.39 50.26 47.97
C LYS A 823 28.91 49.31 46.88
N SER A 824 27.64 48.90 46.88
CA SER A 824 27.05 48.07 45.83
C SER A 824 27.02 48.78 44.48
N ALA A 825 26.47 50.00 44.42
CA ALA A 825 26.49 50.81 43.21
C ALA A 825 27.93 51.00 42.73
N LYS A 826 28.87 51.37 43.62
CA LYS A 826 30.28 51.53 43.28
C LYS A 826 30.92 50.24 42.76
N THR A 827 30.78 49.09 43.43
CA THR A 827 31.39 47.83 42.99
C THR A 827 30.78 47.33 41.67
N PHE A 828 29.48 47.58 41.42
CA PHE A 828 28.88 47.30 40.12
C PHE A 828 29.35 48.27 39.03
N GLU A 829 29.56 49.54 39.36
CA GLU A 829 30.15 50.56 38.47
C GLU A 829 31.63 50.25 38.16
N ASP A 830 32.43 49.81 39.15
CA ASP A 830 33.82 49.36 39.01
C ASP A 830 33.89 48.12 38.10
N LEU A 831 32.95 47.18 38.24
CA LEU A 831 32.81 46.04 37.33
C LEU A 831 32.49 46.50 35.90
N ILE A 832 31.58 47.47 35.74
CA ILE A 832 31.21 48.02 34.44
C ILE A 832 32.42 48.72 33.79
N ALA A 833 33.27 49.37 34.59
CA ALA A 833 34.46 50.08 34.13
C ALA A 833 35.66 49.15 33.80
N GLU A 834 35.97 48.18 34.66
CA GLU A 834 37.13 47.29 34.48
C GLU A 834 36.88 46.22 33.40
N PHE A 835 35.61 45.83 33.19
CA PHE A 835 35.24 44.78 32.26
C PHE A 835 34.17 45.23 31.28
N GLU A 836 34.48 46.24 30.44
CA GLU A 836 33.55 46.82 29.44
C GLU A 836 32.84 45.80 28.51
N ASN A 837 33.39 44.58 28.39
CA ASN A 837 32.84 43.48 27.59
C ASN A 837 32.32 42.29 28.43
N SER A 838 32.09 42.48 29.73
CA SER A 838 31.60 41.47 30.67
C SER A 838 30.15 41.05 30.40
N LYS A 839 29.85 39.77 30.58
CA LYS A 839 28.48 39.25 30.52
C LYS A 839 27.61 39.74 31.69
N LEU A 840 28.24 40.24 32.74
CA LEU A 840 27.60 40.69 33.97
C LEU A 840 27.25 42.18 33.94
N ILE A 841 27.71 42.96 32.95
CA ILE A 841 27.45 44.41 32.82
C ILE A 841 25.96 44.74 32.85
N VAL A 842 25.14 43.98 32.14
CA VAL A 842 23.69 44.21 32.10
C VAL A 842 23.10 44.13 33.50
N SER A 843 23.39 43.03 34.19
CA SER A 843 22.88 42.79 35.53
C SER A 843 23.42 43.85 36.47
N ALA A 844 24.70 44.19 36.39
CA ALA A 844 25.30 45.28 37.15
C ALA A 844 24.61 46.64 36.86
N THR A 845 24.26 46.95 35.60
CA THR A 845 23.61 48.22 35.21
C THR A 845 22.15 48.29 35.63
N TYR A 846 21.42 47.19 35.49
CA TYR A 846 20.05 47.09 36.00
C TYR A 846 20.03 47.18 37.52
N GLN A 847 20.92 46.46 38.22
CA GLN A 847 21.04 46.54 39.67
C GLN A 847 21.48 47.93 40.13
N ALA A 848 22.30 48.64 39.34
CA ALA A 848 22.56 50.06 39.57
C ALA A 848 21.27 50.90 39.38
N GLY A 849 20.50 50.70 38.29
CA GLY A 849 19.24 51.40 38.03
C GLY A 849 18.14 51.15 39.07
N GLU A 850 18.02 49.92 39.56
CA GLU A 850 17.16 49.55 40.69
C GLU A 850 17.68 50.18 41.98
N SER A 851 19.00 50.12 42.26
CA SER A 851 19.61 50.82 43.40
C SER A 851 19.29 52.33 43.35
N ARG A 852 19.22 52.93 42.16
CA ARG A 852 18.88 54.35 41.92
C ARG A 852 17.37 54.65 41.97
N LEU A 853 16.50 53.80 41.42
CA LEU A 853 15.04 53.92 41.54
C LEU A 853 14.60 53.81 43.01
N LYS A 854 15.26 52.95 43.79
CA LYS A 854 15.08 52.84 45.25
C LYS A 854 15.55 54.07 46.01
N LEU A 855 16.50 54.83 45.46
CA LEU A 855 16.89 56.15 45.94
C LEU A 855 15.92 57.27 45.49
N GLY A 856 14.92 56.98 44.63
CA GLY A 856 13.84 57.90 44.19
C GLY A 856 14.12 58.64 42.88
N GLU A 857 15.21 58.34 42.20
CA GLU A 857 15.74 59.15 41.09
C GLU A 857 15.13 58.70 39.74
N THR A 858 13.84 58.99 39.43
CA THR A 858 13.10 58.44 38.23
C THR A 858 13.75 58.75 36.88
N GLU A 859 14.40 59.91 36.73
CA GLU A 859 15.13 60.24 35.50
C GLU A 859 16.49 59.53 35.40
N ALA A 860 17.23 59.38 36.51
CA ALA A 860 18.45 58.55 36.54
C ALA A 860 18.12 57.07 36.33
N ALA A 861 16.99 56.60 36.90
CA ALA A 861 16.45 55.27 36.70
C ALA A 861 15.99 55.06 35.25
N ARG A 862 15.27 56.01 34.65
CA ARG A 862 14.99 56.01 33.20
C ARG A 862 16.31 55.96 32.42
N GLY A 863 17.33 56.72 32.82
CA GLY A 863 18.66 56.70 32.24
C GLY A 863 19.32 55.31 32.28
N HIS A 864 19.27 54.64 33.43
CA HIS A 864 19.75 53.27 33.59
C HIS A 864 18.86 52.24 32.88
N PHE A 865 17.53 52.35 32.86
CA PHE A 865 16.63 51.45 32.12
C PHE A 865 16.78 51.64 30.60
N LEU A 866 16.98 52.87 30.15
CA LEU A 866 17.31 53.19 28.78
C LEU A 866 18.72 52.69 28.44
N ALA A 867 19.71 52.84 29.32
CA ALA A 867 21.05 52.28 29.14
C ALA A 867 20.99 50.74 29.09
N VAL A 868 20.20 50.12 29.97
CA VAL A 868 19.85 48.70 29.91
C VAL A 868 19.21 48.41 28.56
N THR A 869 18.26 49.21 28.05
CA THR A 869 17.71 48.96 26.70
C THR A 869 18.77 48.98 25.59
N LYS A 870 19.87 49.72 25.77
CA LYS A 870 21.02 49.82 24.85
C LYS A 870 22.07 48.71 25.05
N LEU A 871 22.24 48.20 26.28
CA LEU A 871 23.23 47.18 26.66
C LEU A 871 22.78 45.74 26.36
N LYS A 872 21.65 45.58 25.67
CA LYS A 872 21.11 44.28 25.23
C LYS A 872 20.98 43.23 26.35
N PRO A 873 20.23 43.53 27.42
CA PRO A 873 19.90 42.63 28.51
C PRO A 873 19.22 41.34 28.10
N ASP A 874 19.28 40.38 29.03
CA ASP A 874 18.37 39.26 29.06
C ASP A 874 16.90 39.71 29.07
N ALA A 875 16.02 38.76 28.76
CA ALA A 875 14.62 39.05 28.53
C ALA A 875 13.91 39.55 29.79
N ASP A 876 14.21 38.98 30.95
CA ASP A 876 13.52 39.34 32.19
C ASP A 876 13.84 40.78 32.59
N ILE A 877 15.13 41.15 32.51
CA ILE A 877 15.60 42.50 32.76
C ILE A 877 15.06 43.46 31.70
N MET A 878 15.03 43.06 30.43
CA MET A 878 14.50 43.91 29.35
C MET A 878 12.97 44.04 29.36
N GLU A 879 12.24 43.01 29.79
CA GLU A 879 10.78 42.98 29.92
C GLU A 879 10.37 43.97 30.98
N SER A 880 11.03 43.84 32.12
CA SER A 880 10.90 44.78 33.22
C SER A 880 11.28 46.17 32.73
N SER A 881 12.39 46.33 32.02
CA SER A 881 12.85 47.63 31.54
C SER A 881 11.92 48.27 30.49
N LEU A 882 11.39 47.53 29.51
CA LEU A 882 10.51 48.06 28.44
C LEU A 882 9.07 48.24 28.88
N MET A 883 8.56 47.36 29.76
CA MET A 883 7.26 47.63 30.39
C MET A 883 7.39 48.90 31.22
N ARG A 884 8.42 48.98 32.08
CA ARG A 884 8.70 50.18 32.89
C ARG A 884 8.97 51.40 32.00
N LEU A 885 9.47 51.22 30.79
CA LEU A 885 9.64 52.30 29.82
C LEU A 885 8.32 52.73 29.16
N GLY A 886 7.54 51.82 28.55
CA GLY A 886 6.25 52.14 27.90
C GLY A 886 5.17 52.61 28.88
N GLU A 887 5.25 52.16 30.13
CA GLU A 887 4.49 52.70 31.25
C GLU A 887 4.97 54.12 31.58
N THR A 888 6.27 54.32 31.84
CA THR A 888 6.79 55.68 32.12
C THR A 888 6.51 56.64 30.95
N GLU A 889 6.40 56.16 29.70
CA GLU A 889 6.09 56.94 28.48
C GLU A 889 4.60 57.21 28.24
N SER A 890 3.71 56.21 28.37
CA SER A 890 2.25 56.40 28.26
C SER A 890 1.72 57.32 29.36
N LEU A 891 2.32 57.23 30.57
CA LEU A 891 2.05 58.13 31.68
C LEU A 891 2.49 59.57 31.37
N THR A 892 3.50 59.72 30.52
CA THR A 892 3.91 61.02 29.95
C THR A 892 3.22 61.39 28.61
N LYS A 893 2.17 60.65 28.18
CA LYS A 893 1.24 60.87 27.02
C LYS A 893 1.85 60.84 25.61
N ARG A 894 2.89 60.06 25.39
CA ARG A 894 3.59 60.06 24.09
C ARG A 894 3.10 58.88 23.23
N TRP A 895 1.96 58.98 22.53
CA TRP A 895 1.33 57.83 21.81
C TRP A 895 2.21 57.18 20.75
N GLU A 896 3.07 57.96 20.10
CA GLU A 896 4.03 57.41 19.13
C GLU A 896 5.15 56.66 19.85
N GLU A 897 5.78 57.24 20.88
CA GLU A 897 6.80 56.56 21.71
C GLU A 897 6.20 55.38 22.47
N ALA A 898 4.95 55.48 22.94
CA ALA A 898 4.22 54.44 23.66
C ALA A 898 3.74 53.33 22.72
N SER A 899 3.22 53.63 21.53
CA SER A 899 3.01 52.58 20.52
C SER A 899 4.34 52.01 20.02
N GLY A 900 5.43 52.78 20.12
CA GLY A 900 6.81 52.36 19.89
C GLY A 900 7.35 51.43 20.96
N SER A 901 7.13 51.71 22.25
CA SER A 901 7.63 50.97 23.40
C SER A 901 6.70 49.85 23.80
N TYR A 902 5.37 50.00 23.71
CA TYR A 902 4.44 48.87 23.73
C TYR A 902 4.57 48.05 22.48
N GLY A 903 4.77 48.65 21.31
CA GLY A 903 5.12 47.93 20.10
C GLY A 903 6.41 47.15 20.30
N ALA A 904 7.45 47.75 20.88
CA ALA A 904 8.72 47.10 21.19
C ALA A 904 8.56 46.03 22.28
N PHE A 905 7.73 46.27 23.29
CA PHE A 905 7.40 45.33 24.34
C PHE A 905 6.57 44.17 23.80
N LEU A 906 5.60 44.43 22.93
CA LEU A 906 4.80 43.40 22.28
C LEU A 906 5.62 42.56 21.34
N LYS A 907 6.54 43.24 20.66
CA LYS A 907 7.50 42.63 19.75
C LYS A 907 8.53 41.82 20.53
N LYS A 908 8.97 42.26 21.71
CA LYS A 908 10.08 41.64 22.45
C LYS A 908 9.66 40.72 23.59
N PHE A 909 8.54 41.00 24.24
CA PHE A 909 7.93 40.25 25.35
C PHE A 909 6.51 39.76 25.08
N PRO A 910 6.23 39.15 23.91
CA PRO A 910 4.91 38.62 23.53
C PRO A 910 4.30 37.58 24.49
N LYS A 911 5.05 37.11 25.49
CA LYS A 911 4.62 36.13 26.50
C LYS A 911 4.56 36.67 27.92
N SER A 912 4.85 37.96 28.08
CA SER A 912 4.73 38.61 29.37
C SER A 912 3.34 38.36 29.96
N LYS A 913 3.27 38.25 31.29
CA LYS A 913 2.00 38.32 32.01
C LYS A 913 1.22 39.61 31.69
N TRP A 914 1.89 40.62 31.13
CA TRP A 914 1.32 41.89 30.72
C TRP A 914 0.95 41.95 29.23
N ILE A 915 1.02 40.85 28.47
CA ILE A 915 0.94 40.95 27.01
C ILE A 915 -0.43 41.24 26.44
N THR A 916 -1.50 40.63 26.95
CA THR A 916 -2.85 40.95 26.48
C THR A 916 -3.13 42.42 26.73
N ARG A 917 -2.61 42.95 27.84
CA ARG A 917 -2.68 44.35 28.21
C ARG A 917 -1.87 45.23 27.24
N ALA A 918 -0.62 44.88 26.98
CA ALA A 918 0.20 45.61 26.02
C ALA A 918 -0.40 45.54 24.60
N ARG A 919 -0.91 44.37 24.15
CA ARG A 919 -1.40 44.09 22.79
C ARG A 919 -2.70 44.76 22.51
N PHE A 920 -3.61 44.71 23.46
CA PHE A 920 -4.77 45.54 23.42
C PHE A 920 -4.36 47.01 23.38
N GLY A 921 -3.45 47.43 24.27
CA GLY A 921 -2.90 48.80 24.28
C GLY A 921 -2.35 49.26 22.92
N TYR A 922 -1.76 48.34 22.16
CA TYR A 922 -1.20 48.59 20.84
C TYR A 922 -2.20 48.48 19.69
N ALA A 923 -3.02 47.43 19.62
CA ALA A 923 -4.09 47.26 18.63
C ALA A 923 -5.06 48.43 18.70
N PHE A 924 -5.34 48.86 19.91
CA PHE A 924 -6.13 50.03 20.18
C PHE A 924 -5.41 51.31 19.74
N ALA A 925 -4.13 51.47 20.08
CA ALA A 925 -3.32 52.58 19.56
C ALA A 925 -3.33 52.63 18.03
N LEU A 926 -3.41 51.50 17.32
CA LEU A 926 -3.43 51.38 15.85
C LEU A 926 -4.81 51.55 15.20
N GLU A 927 -5.86 50.98 15.76
CA GLU A 927 -7.24 51.20 15.30
C GLU A 927 -7.59 52.69 15.38
N LYS A 928 -7.16 53.37 16.46
CA LYS A 928 -7.33 54.83 16.61
C LYS A 928 -6.48 55.64 15.65
N GLN A 929 -5.54 55.00 14.96
CA GLN A 929 -4.81 55.56 13.83
C GLN A 929 -5.45 55.19 12.47
N GLY A 930 -6.58 54.46 12.42
CA GLY A 930 -7.31 54.10 11.18
C GLY A 930 -6.78 52.87 10.42
N LYS A 931 -5.84 52.12 10.99
CA LYS A 931 -5.14 51.01 10.33
C LYS A 931 -5.90 49.70 10.54
N HIS A 932 -6.99 49.48 9.81
CA HIS A 932 -7.92 48.36 10.05
C HIS A 932 -7.35 46.97 9.75
N GLU A 933 -6.50 46.83 8.74
CA GLU A 933 -5.83 45.55 8.44
C GLU A 933 -4.83 45.19 9.55
N ASP A 934 -4.10 46.18 10.08
CA ASP A 934 -3.14 46.00 11.17
C ASP A 934 -3.85 45.74 12.51
N ALA A 935 -4.92 46.48 12.79
CA ALA A 935 -5.76 46.26 13.95
C ALA A 935 -6.45 44.89 13.89
N LEU A 936 -6.98 44.49 12.72
CA LEU A 936 -7.55 43.16 12.50
C LEU A 936 -6.53 42.09 12.87
N ALA A 937 -5.31 42.25 12.39
CA ALA A 937 -4.23 41.34 12.69
C ALA A 937 -3.90 41.30 14.19
N GLU A 938 -3.86 42.44 14.89
CA GLU A 938 -3.57 42.47 16.33
C GLU A 938 -4.73 42.00 17.22
N TYR A 939 -5.98 42.20 16.80
CA TYR A 939 -7.15 41.67 17.50
C TYR A 939 -7.30 40.16 17.34
N ARG A 940 -7.07 39.60 16.13
CA ARG A 940 -6.91 38.14 15.94
C ARG A 940 -5.96 37.54 16.97
N LYS A 941 -4.91 38.28 17.35
CA LYS A 941 -3.90 37.82 18.31
C LYS A 941 -4.36 37.93 19.77
N VAL A 942 -5.28 38.82 20.12
CA VAL A 942 -5.90 38.84 21.45
C VAL A 942 -6.74 37.56 21.65
N LEU A 943 -7.47 37.14 20.62
CA LEU A 943 -8.38 35.98 20.64
C LEU A 943 -7.73 34.62 20.65
N ALA A 944 -6.48 34.57 20.22
CA ALA A 944 -5.73 33.33 20.12
C ALA A 944 -5.64 32.59 21.48
N GLY A 945 -5.94 33.25 22.60
CA GLY A 945 -6.02 32.62 23.91
C GLY A 945 -7.32 31.86 24.20
N ASN A 946 -8.37 31.96 23.37
CA ASN A 946 -9.71 31.36 23.60
C ASN A 946 -10.31 31.62 24.99
N LYS A 947 -9.80 32.64 25.70
CA LYS A 947 -10.37 33.09 26.96
C LYS A 947 -11.75 33.64 26.63
N LYS A 948 -12.76 33.25 27.40
CA LYS A 948 -14.08 33.88 27.32
C LYS A 948 -14.10 35.12 28.22
N ASP A 949 -13.01 35.88 28.20
CA ASP A 949 -12.88 37.15 28.91
C ASP A 949 -13.33 38.30 28.02
N GLU A 950 -13.59 39.45 28.64
CA GLU A 950 -14.17 40.60 27.94
C GLU A 950 -13.30 41.07 26.76
N LEU A 951 -11.97 41.07 26.94
CA LEU A 951 -11.03 41.47 25.88
C LEU A 951 -11.12 40.53 24.67
N SER A 952 -11.43 39.24 24.87
CA SER A 952 -11.52 38.29 23.78
C SER A 952 -12.87 38.32 23.07
N VAL A 953 -14.02 38.27 23.75
CA VAL A 953 -15.30 38.32 23.00
C VAL A 953 -15.38 39.58 22.13
N ARG A 954 -14.88 40.69 22.68
CA ARG A 954 -14.75 41.96 21.96
C ARG A 954 -13.84 41.86 20.74
N SER A 955 -12.68 41.22 20.84
CA SER A 955 -11.78 41.09 19.68
C SER A 955 -12.36 40.23 18.53
N GLN A 956 -13.21 39.19 18.76
CA GLN A 956 -13.71 38.28 17.69
C GLN A 956 -14.76 38.99 16.85
N PHE A 957 -15.58 39.80 17.51
CA PHE A 957 -16.49 40.68 16.82
C PHE A 957 -15.73 41.72 15.98
N GLN A 958 -14.70 42.38 16.57
CA GLN A 958 -13.89 43.36 15.83
C GLN A 958 -13.22 42.76 14.58
N ILE A 959 -13.00 41.44 14.56
CA ILE A 959 -12.51 40.75 13.36
C ILE A 959 -13.55 40.65 12.26
N GLY A 960 -14.77 40.23 12.60
CA GLY A 960 -15.86 40.16 11.63
C GLY A 960 -16.07 41.52 10.98
N GLU A 961 -16.05 42.58 11.78
CA GLU A 961 -16.18 43.97 11.33
C GLU A 961 -15.03 44.40 10.42
N CYS A 962 -13.78 44.17 10.83
CA CYS A 962 -12.65 44.47 9.96
C CYS A 962 -12.70 43.68 8.65
N LEU A 963 -13.12 42.40 8.65
CA LEU A 963 -13.25 41.60 7.41
C LEU A 963 -14.38 42.07 6.49
N PHE A 964 -15.49 42.52 7.08
CA PHE A 964 -16.59 43.08 6.34
C PHE A 964 -16.19 44.42 5.69
N ALA A 965 -15.48 45.28 6.42
CA ALA A 965 -14.87 46.50 5.87
C ALA A 965 -13.92 46.19 4.70
N LEU A 966 -13.29 45.02 4.71
CA LEU A 966 -12.41 44.51 3.66
C LEU A 966 -13.11 43.69 2.56
N LYS A 967 -14.45 43.57 2.57
CA LYS A 967 -15.28 42.86 1.57
C LYS A 967 -15.02 41.34 1.41
N LYS A 968 -14.41 40.68 2.41
CA LYS A 968 -14.15 39.22 2.40
C LYS A 968 -15.34 38.46 2.97
N TYR A 969 -16.38 38.30 2.15
CA TYR A 969 -17.71 37.91 2.62
C TYR A 969 -17.82 36.48 3.18
N ASP A 970 -17.30 35.47 2.49
CA ASP A 970 -17.39 34.08 2.98
C ASP A 970 -16.60 33.86 4.26
N ASP A 971 -15.46 34.54 4.42
CA ASP A 971 -14.65 34.50 5.64
C ASP A 971 -15.29 35.28 6.78
N ALA A 972 -15.88 36.44 6.49
CA ALA A 972 -16.63 37.22 7.48
C ALA A 972 -17.82 36.42 8.02
N ILE A 973 -18.58 35.74 7.14
CA ILE A 973 -19.69 34.85 7.54
C ILE A 973 -19.18 33.73 8.44
N LYS A 974 -18.06 33.08 8.11
CA LYS A 974 -17.47 32.04 8.96
C LYS A 974 -17.09 32.57 10.35
N GLU A 975 -16.40 33.71 10.45
CA GLU A 975 -15.96 34.27 11.74
C GLU A 975 -17.11 34.82 12.59
N LEU A 976 -18.18 35.33 11.97
CA LEU A 976 -19.39 35.77 12.66
C LEU A 976 -20.24 34.58 13.13
N VAL A 977 -20.38 33.53 12.31
CA VAL A 977 -21.04 32.28 12.74
C VAL A 977 -20.31 31.66 13.94
N ARG A 978 -18.96 31.75 13.98
CA ARG A 978 -18.17 31.34 15.16
C ARG A 978 -18.49 32.15 16.42
N VAL A 979 -18.81 33.45 16.33
CA VAL A 979 -19.25 34.23 17.51
C VAL A 979 -20.48 33.57 18.14
N THR A 980 -21.45 33.17 17.31
CA THR A 980 -22.76 32.62 17.75
C THR A 980 -22.69 31.19 18.28
N VAL A 981 -21.66 30.43 17.89
CA VAL A 981 -21.45 29.04 18.31
C VAL A 981 -20.51 28.95 19.51
N ASN A 982 -19.47 29.80 19.55
CA ASN A 982 -18.37 29.67 20.50
C ASN A 982 -18.57 30.48 21.79
N TYR A 983 -19.34 31.57 21.72
CA TYR A 983 -19.58 32.46 22.85
C TYR A 983 -21.09 32.49 23.17
N GLY A 984 -21.45 32.26 24.44
CA GLY A 984 -22.84 32.35 24.90
C GLY A 984 -23.29 33.77 25.21
N ASP A 985 -22.49 34.76 24.82
CA ASP A 985 -22.77 36.18 25.05
C ASP A 985 -23.90 36.62 24.12
N LYS A 986 -25.05 36.99 24.73
CA LYS A 986 -26.26 37.35 24.00
C LYS A 986 -26.07 38.62 23.16
N GLU A 987 -25.28 39.58 23.66
CA GLU A 987 -25.04 40.88 23.02
C GLU A 987 -24.22 40.70 21.73
N TRP A 988 -23.12 39.96 21.80
CA TRP A 988 -22.26 39.74 20.64
C TRP A 988 -22.83 38.72 19.65
N SER A 989 -23.59 37.72 20.10
CA SER A 989 -24.19 36.70 19.22
C SER A 989 -25.34 37.24 18.36
N ALA A 990 -26.21 38.07 18.94
CA ALA A 990 -27.32 38.65 18.18
C ALA A 990 -26.80 39.60 17.08
N LYS A 991 -25.75 40.38 17.37
CA LYS A 991 -25.06 41.23 16.38
C LYS A 991 -24.43 40.40 15.26
N ALA A 992 -23.81 39.26 15.58
CA ALA A 992 -23.14 38.45 14.58
C ALA A 992 -24.08 37.76 13.55
N LEU A 993 -25.26 37.27 13.97
CA LEU A 993 -26.25 36.71 13.04
C LEU A 993 -26.84 37.78 12.11
N LEU A 994 -27.09 38.98 12.63
CA LEU A 994 -27.58 40.09 11.83
C LEU A 994 -26.57 40.45 10.73
N GLU A 995 -25.30 40.58 11.09
CA GLU A 995 -24.24 40.88 10.11
C GLU A 995 -24.06 39.74 9.09
N THR A 996 -24.22 38.48 9.49
CA THR A 996 -24.19 37.33 8.56
C THR A 996 -25.28 37.42 7.48
N GLY A 997 -26.52 37.74 7.86
CA GLY A 997 -27.61 37.90 6.91
C GLY A 997 -27.38 39.07 5.94
N ARG A 998 -26.80 40.18 6.43
CA ARG A 998 -26.44 41.35 5.60
C ARG A 998 -25.37 41.00 4.56
N ILE A 999 -24.40 40.19 4.94
CA ILE A 999 -23.37 39.74 4.00
C ILE A 999 -23.98 38.85 2.90
N LEU A 1000 -24.88 37.91 3.21
CA LEU A 1000 -25.56 37.07 2.21
C LEU A 1000 -26.50 37.85 1.28
N GLU A 1001 -27.19 38.86 1.83
CA GLU A 1001 -27.98 39.82 1.04
C GLU A 1001 -27.07 40.53 0.03
N THR A 1002 -25.88 40.94 0.46
CA THR A 1002 -24.87 41.58 -0.42
C THR A 1002 -24.34 40.64 -1.50
N LYS A 1003 -24.29 39.31 -1.24
CA LYS A 1003 -23.87 38.29 -2.22
C LYS A 1003 -24.95 37.91 -3.25
N GLY A 1004 -26.20 38.35 -3.07
CA GLY A 1004 -27.31 37.98 -3.97
C GLY A 1004 -27.92 36.59 -3.72
N GLU A 1005 -27.48 35.88 -2.69
CA GLU A 1005 -28.00 34.56 -2.26
C GLU A 1005 -29.31 34.73 -1.47
N LYS A 1006 -30.31 35.30 -2.12
CA LYS A 1006 -31.54 35.83 -1.52
C LYS A 1006 -32.32 34.82 -0.68
N ALA A 1007 -32.48 33.59 -1.17
CA ALA A 1007 -33.19 32.54 -0.44
C ALA A 1007 -32.48 32.18 0.89
N MET A 1008 -31.15 32.27 0.92
CA MET A 1008 -30.32 31.95 2.07
C MET A 1008 -30.21 33.14 3.03
N ALA A 1009 -30.17 34.37 2.54
CA ALA A 1009 -30.24 35.58 3.35
C ALA A 1009 -31.56 35.67 4.15
N ILE A 1010 -32.70 35.40 3.48
CA ILE A 1010 -34.03 35.36 4.14
C ILE A 1010 -34.07 34.30 5.25
N ASP A 1011 -33.42 33.15 5.04
CA ASP A 1011 -33.34 32.08 6.04
C ASP A 1011 -32.54 32.50 7.28
N GLN A 1012 -31.43 33.23 7.12
CA GLN A 1012 -30.62 33.74 8.24
C GLN A 1012 -31.33 34.85 9.03
N PHE A 1013 -31.97 35.80 8.37
CA PHE A 1013 -32.73 36.84 9.08
C PHE A 1013 -33.92 36.25 9.86
N ARG A 1014 -34.58 35.21 9.32
CA ARG A 1014 -35.67 34.53 10.04
C ARG A 1014 -35.17 33.91 11.36
N LYS A 1015 -33.95 33.35 11.37
CA LYS A 1015 -33.33 32.81 12.59
C LYS A 1015 -33.05 33.87 13.65
N VAL A 1016 -32.67 35.10 13.27
CA VAL A 1016 -32.51 36.23 14.23
C VAL A 1016 -33.85 36.53 14.91
N VAL A 1017 -34.93 36.58 14.13
CA VAL A 1017 -36.29 36.90 14.60
C VAL A 1017 -36.86 35.79 15.49
N GLU A 1018 -36.62 34.53 15.15
CA GLU A 1018 -37.09 33.36 15.91
C GLU A 1018 -36.29 33.14 17.21
N LYS A 1019 -34.98 33.44 17.24
CA LYS A 1019 -34.11 33.17 18.40
C LYS A 1019 -33.90 34.34 19.35
N TYR A 1020 -33.98 35.59 18.89
CA TYR A 1020 -33.71 36.79 19.71
C TYR A 1020 -34.82 37.86 19.59
N PRO A 1021 -36.09 37.52 19.85
CA PRO A 1021 -37.23 38.40 19.55
C PRO A 1021 -37.20 39.77 20.26
N ASP A 1022 -36.55 39.88 21.44
CA ASP A 1022 -36.55 41.07 22.30
C ASP A 1022 -35.28 41.96 22.17
N HIS A 1023 -34.26 41.54 21.41
CA HIS A 1023 -33.04 42.34 21.22
C HIS A 1023 -33.24 43.42 20.17
N ASN A 1024 -32.62 44.61 20.33
CA ASN A 1024 -32.74 45.72 19.39
C ASN A 1024 -32.37 45.37 17.92
N VAL A 1025 -31.58 44.31 17.68
CA VAL A 1025 -31.19 43.83 16.35
C VAL A 1025 -32.28 43.02 15.63
N ALA A 1026 -33.28 42.48 16.33
CA ALA A 1026 -34.35 41.67 15.71
C ALA A 1026 -35.37 42.51 14.93
N VAL A 1027 -35.60 43.75 15.37
CA VAL A 1027 -36.41 44.73 14.61
C VAL A 1027 -35.78 44.97 13.23
N VAL A 1028 -34.45 45.11 13.19
CA VAL A 1028 -33.69 45.31 11.95
C VAL A 1028 -33.79 44.09 11.02
N ALA A 1029 -33.77 42.87 11.56
CA ALA A 1029 -33.88 41.63 10.77
C ALA A 1029 -35.27 41.46 10.12
N LYS A 1030 -36.38 41.77 10.82
CA LYS A 1030 -37.74 41.69 10.24
C LYS A 1030 -37.90 42.60 9.02
N GLN A 1031 -37.44 43.84 9.14
CA GLN A 1031 -37.50 44.82 8.05
C GLN A 1031 -36.75 44.35 6.79
N ARG A 1032 -35.62 43.63 6.96
CA ARG A 1032 -34.84 43.08 5.85
C ARG A 1032 -35.54 41.92 5.14
N ILE A 1033 -36.24 41.03 5.86
CA ILE A 1033 -37.00 39.91 5.24
C ILE A 1033 -38.10 40.43 4.32
N ASP A 1034 -38.87 41.42 4.78
CA ASP A 1034 -39.97 41.97 4.01
C ASP A 1034 -39.48 42.69 2.76
N ALA A 1035 -38.38 43.43 2.86
CA ALA A 1035 -37.72 44.07 1.72
C ALA A 1035 -37.32 43.04 0.65
N LEU A 1036 -36.73 41.91 1.07
CA LEU A 1036 -36.31 40.86 0.13
C LEU A 1036 -37.51 40.17 -0.53
N ARG A 1037 -38.62 39.90 0.17
CA ARG A 1037 -39.78 39.21 -0.44
C ARG A 1037 -40.56 40.03 -1.47
N ARG A 1038 -40.54 41.36 -1.38
CA ARG A 1038 -41.30 42.26 -2.28
C ARG A 1038 -40.69 42.40 -3.68
N ASN A 1039 -39.40 42.14 -3.84
CA ASN A 1039 -38.77 42.08 -5.17
C ASN A 1039 -39.01 40.70 -5.82
N LYS A 1040 -40.16 40.51 -6.50
CA LYS A 1040 -40.42 39.32 -7.35
C LYS A 1040 -39.94 39.56 -8.77
#